data_AF-A0A1F4MMK5-F1
#
_entry.id   AF-A0A1F4MMK5-F1
#
_cell.length_a   1.000
_cell.length_b   1.000
_cell.length_c   1.000
_cell.angle_alpha   90.00
_cell.angle_beta   90.00
_cell.angle_gamma   90.00
#
_symmetry.space_group_name_H-M   'P 1'
#
loop_
_entity.id
_entity.type
_entity.pdbx_description
1 polymer ?
#
loop_
_entity_poly.entity_id
_entity_poly.type
_entity_poly.pdbx_seq_one_letter_code
_entity_poly.pdbx_strand_id
1 'polypeptide(L)'
;MKYLYTLFFIFTVLTQLKAQVLGDPFNWTEPVTVEANDIFLLWNENVAGTYKSFQKVYRYKIDSTGLAVDSMISKTPRQEDPRTSSAASVHMDIATGRFNADQYGDIVAAWYSLSGIEIMIPQFDTTKAMWTASVQQNIDTGLHNRFYVRTGDFDADSLDEFVVAYVDAEDSIHINLYDVDSSLNATLIAEICDENLAAPFSWENISYYLESGDLNGDGRDEIILQFKLGTVTQTSWNIYTKIYEYNGSTIVAKARTIIQSKPGPTAIEVTMAICSGQFKDDPKDELAYVAIFKTSSTSYAYILLLEASSDLQQINFDFNKRFVRSFPNPVSSSNQLSFASGDLNNDNRDEVVFSTGDNILVQSTDDNLNPYAKVQGGIAEGRSNDYRQSFNFLKIADVNQDFREDIVITKNLVNIAYQDGFFVAMITANEALDTLRLLGRNLGDESQYDQYQSYAIAIGNFDGYYFTIGQPTHQVQTDWVQPVVTLNAPPVHFDKFDTDLFDVSGCYNGGNCNFSSTYTAVSQSSNEVSTEIHKDWGISGGLYTAGTVSASLMGVGVDSNYEFYLLGKYGKQFSQVSTNISTITVNVSVDAIEDDWIFTTITDYDIWEYPVYHGNEKDPRRTFLAMVPKNPRGAWYPSKSWNVFTYIPDHQISNILSYQEYDSLNNNSQLQQPIRMNFGNESFLLNTSSSIDREVSIQDFRSSEADTVKEIGIDFKAQAAISLYQADYTSTEMSTHKVSVIEGISLRTHLGAVNSFQGYGETGYHVTPYAYWGTSGAVVMNFAASPPIALLGGLPTFWQQKYGTYSDPTFILPWILDPEKGFGISEEAKRYQTKDIIFDPVDPLPGDTLTITARVRNFSLLPTPAPVSVTFFVDDPDSGGVPLIGLNGTNNVSTSGPIQPRQRADVEFQLMLPAGLPSYPRIYAVLDQPDIIQEIHSVNNKGF
;
A
#
# COMPACT_ATOMS: atom_id res chain seq x y z
N MET A 1 -14.55 -40.36 4.53
CA MET A 1 -14.45 -39.44 3.38
C MET A 1 -15.62 -38.46 3.26
N LYS A 2 -16.89 -38.88 3.13
CA LYS A 2 -18.04 -37.93 3.08
C LYS A 2 -18.22 -37.05 4.33
N TYR A 3 -17.87 -37.55 5.52
CA TYR A 3 -17.93 -36.75 6.76
C TYR A 3 -16.77 -35.73 6.92
N LEU A 4 -15.67 -35.88 6.17
CA LEU A 4 -14.55 -34.94 6.20
C LEU A 4 -14.87 -33.67 5.38
N TYR A 5 -15.56 -33.84 4.25
CA TYR A 5 -16.03 -32.74 3.41
C TYR A 5 -17.13 -31.90 4.07
N THR A 6 -18.03 -32.53 4.83
CA THR A 6 -19.09 -31.80 5.55
C THR A 6 -18.55 -31.00 6.74
N LEU A 7 -17.48 -31.48 7.41
CA LEU A 7 -16.83 -30.72 8.48
C LEU A 7 -16.06 -29.51 7.93
N PHE A 8 -15.40 -29.66 6.78
CA PHE A 8 -14.71 -28.55 6.10
C PHE A 8 -15.70 -27.45 5.70
N PHE A 9 -16.84 -27.84 5.11
CA PHE A 9 -17.90 -26.89 4.70
C PHE A 9 -18.56 -26.17 5.88
N ILE A 10 -18.75 -26.85 7.01
CA ILE A 10 -19.30 -26.22 8.23
C ILE A 10 -18.28 -25.26 8.87
N PHE A 11 -16.98 -25.56 8.79
CA PHE A 11 -15.93 -24.64 9.26
C PHE A 11 -15.85 -23.37 8.40
N THR A 12 -15.94 -23.50 7.07
CA THR A 12 -15.94 -22.34 6.13
C THR A 12 -17.18 -21.45 6.30
N VAL A 13 -18.35 -22.04 6.56
CA VAL A 13 -19.59 -21.26 6.77
C VAL A 13 -19.61 -20.58 8.15
N LEU A 14 -18.99 -21.17 9.17
CA LEU A 14 -18.88 -20.57 10.51
C LEU A 14 -17.82 -19.46 10.60
N THR A 15 -16.76 -19.48 9.77
CA THR A 15 -15.82 -18.37 9.64
C THR A 15 -16.45 -17.19 8.87
N GLN A 16 -17.23 -17.48 7.81
CA GLN A 16 -17.97 -16.46 7.04
C GLN A 16 -18.98 -15.67 7.89
N LEU A 17 -19.69 -16.32 8.81
CA LEU A 17 -20.62 -15.65 9.73
C LEU A 17 -19.93 -14.83 10.84
N LYS A 18 -18.66 -15.09 11.15
CA LYS A 18 -17.91 -14.34 12.18
C LYS A 18 -17.30 -13.04 11.66
N ALA A 19 -16.88 -13.01 10.38
CA ALA A 19 -16.34 -11.82 9.72
C ALA A 19 -17.33 -10.64 9.75
N GLN A 20 -18.63 -10.91 9.57
CA GLN A 20 -19.69 -9.90 9.58
C GLN A 20 -20.03 -9.34 10.98
N VAL A 21 -19.62 -10.02 12.06
CA VAL A 21 -20.02 -9.69 13.44
C VAL A 21 -18.96 -8.89 14.21
N LEU A 22 -17.68 -8.94 13.78
CA LEU A 22 -16.56 -8.30 14.49
C LEU A 22 -16.13 -6.93 13.93
N GLY A 23 -16.71 -6.50 12.80
CA GLY A 23 -16.45 -5.21 12.16
C GLY A 23 -15.17 -5.26 11.33
N ASP A 24 -15.31 -5.60 10.06
CA ASP A 24 -14.24 -5.55 9.03
C ASP A 24 -13.53 -4.18 9.06
N PRO A 25 -12.19 -4.12 9.20
CA PRO A 25 -11.45 -2.86 9.24
C PRO A 25 -11.60 -1.99 7.98
N PHE A 26 -11.86 -2.58 6.82
CA PHE A 26 -12.11 -1.88 5.57
C PHE A 26 -13.60 -1.67 5.27
N ASN A 27 -14.50 -2.28 6.06
CA ASN A 27 -15.96 -2.28 5.88
C ASN A 27 -16.41 -2.81 4.51
N TRP A 28 -15.75 -3.83 3.95
CA TRP A 28 -16.18 -4.44 2.70
C TRP A 28 -17.20 -5.54 2.97
N THR A 29 -18.44 -5.33 2.52
CA THR A 29 -19.51 -6.34 2.67
C THR A 29 -19.55 -7.33 1.51
N GLU A 30 -18.93 -6.97 0.38
CA GLU A 30 -18.89 -7.74 -0.87
C GLU A 30 -17.49 -7.62 -1.48
N PRO A 31 -17.10 -8.51 -2.41
CA PRO A 31 -15.86 -8.35 -3.17
C PRO A 31 -15.79 -6.98 -3.84
N VAL A 32 -14.63 -6.34 -3.80
CA VAL A 32 -14.41 -5.01 -4.36
C VAL A 32 -13.58 -5.14 -5.63
N THR A 33 -14.12 -4.72 -6.76
CA THR A 33 -13.37 -4.59 -8.00
C THR A 33 -12.77 -3.19 -8.07
N VAL A 34 -11.49 -3.12 -8.41
CA VAL A 34 -10.74 -1.89 -8.61
C VAL A 34 -10.13 -1.93 -10.00
N GLU A 35 -10.35 -0.85 -10.74
CA GLU A 35 -9.88 -0.65 -12.10
C GLU A 35 -9.10 0.67 -12.18
N ALA A 36 -7.99 0.70 -12.92
CA ALA A 36 -7.29 1.95 -13.22
C ALA A 36 -7.74 2.46 -14.58
N ASN A 37 -8.14 3.72 -14.62
CA ASN A 37 -8.27 4.40 -15.90
C ASN A 37 -7.01 5.19 -16.23
N ASP A 38 -6.50 4.94 -17.44
CA ASP A 38 -5.40 5.66 -18.04
C ASP A 38 -5.93 6.66 -19.08
N ILE A 39 -5.17 7.73 -19.33
CA ILE A 39 -5.49 8.71 -20.37
C ILE A 39 -4.73 8.36 -21.62
N PHE A 40 -5.43 8.06 -22.70
CA PHE A 40 -4.87 7.88 -24.03
C PHE A 40 -4.93 9.18 -24.82
N LEU A 41 -3.79 9.65 -25.31
CA LEU A 41 -3.69 10.79 -26.22
C LEU A 41 -3.29 10.30 -27.60
N LEU A 42 -4.10 10.64 -28.60
CA LEU A 42 -3.78 10.51 -30.02
C LEU A 42 -3.57 11.88 -30.63
N TRP A 43 -2.54 12.04 -31.46
CA TRP A 43 -2.35 13.27 -32.24
C TRP A 43 -1.73 12.99 -33.60
N ASN A 44 -1.83 13.99 -34.49
CA ASN A 44 -1.14 13.99 -35.78
C ASN A 44 -0.12 15.12 -35.83
N GLU A 45 1.09 14.83 -36.32
CA GLU A 45 2.20 15.79 -36.42
C GLU A 45 2.91 15.68 -37.77
N ASN A 46 3.38 16.82 -38.28
CA ASN A 46 4.21 16.87 -39.48
C ASN A 46 5.67 16.58 -39.14
N VAL A 47 6.15 15.40 -39.53
CA VAL A 47 7.55 14.99 -39.38
C VAL A 47 8.25 15.08 -40.73
N ALA A 48 9.08 16.11 -40.89
CA ALA A 48 9.90 16.33 -42.09
C ALA A 48 9.12 16.35 -43.42
N GLY A 49 7.90 16.90 -43.40
CA GLY A 49 7.02 16.99 -44.57
C GLY A 49 6.05 15.82 -44.73
N THR A 50 6.06 14.85 -43.82
CA THR A 50 5.11 13.72 -43.80
C THR A 50 4.28 13.79 -42.53
N TYR A 51 2.96 13.76 -42.65
CA TYR A 51 2.09 13.68 -41.49
C TYR A 51 2.07 12.26 -40.94
N LYS A 52 2.16 12.13 -39.62
CA LYS A 52 2.12 10.85 -38.91
C LYS A 52 1.26 10.97 -37.68
N SER A 53 0.58 9.88 -37.36
CA SER A 53 -0.17 9.75 -36.12
C SER A 53 0.74 9.21 -35.03
N PHE A 54 0.54 9.71 -33.81
CA PHE A 54 1.28 9.33 -32.63
C PHE A 54 0.33 9.10 -31.48
N GLN A 55 0.75 8.25 -30.56
CA GLN A 55 0.04 8.00 -29.32
C GLN A 55 0.93 8.16 -28.09
N LYS A 56 0.29 8.38 -26.96
CA LYS A 56 0.90 8.35 -25.63
C LYS A 56 -0.15 8.02 -24.58
N VAL A 57 0.27 7.32 -23.52
CA VAL A 57 -0.58 7.01 -22.38
C VAL A 57 -0.06 7.77 -21.16
N TYR A 58 -0.96 8.44 -20.44
CA TYR A 58 -0.68 9.14 -19.19
C TYR A 58 -1.39 8.46 -18.03
N ARG A 59 -0.75 8.43 -16.87
CA ARG A 59 -1.25 7.76 -15.67
C ARG A 59 -1.07 8.60 -14.42
N TYR A 60 -2.05 8.61 -13.54
CA TYR A 60 -1.94 9.25 -12.23
C TYR A 60 -1.00 8.46 -11.29
N LYS A 61 -0.18 9.18 -10.53
CA LYS A 61 0.71 8.63 -9.51
C LYS A 61 0.26 9.13 -8.15
N ILE A 62 0.24 8.23 -7.18
CA ILE A 62 0.22 8.56 -5.77
C ILE A 62 1.57 8.11 -5.19
N ASP A 63 2.10 8.81 -4.20
CA ASP A 63 3.17 8.25 -3.36
C ASP A 63 2.81 8.47 -1.90
N SER A 64 3.45 7.69 -1.03
CA SER A 64 3.21 7.81 0.40
C SER A 64 3.90 9.03 1.05
N THR A 65 4.67 9.80 0.27
CA THR A 65 5.46 10.96 0.73
C THR A 65 4.92 12.31 0.27
N GLY A 66 3.88 12.32 -0.58
CA GLY A 66 3.29 13.51 -1.19
C GLY A 66 4.12 14.04 -2.35
N LEU A 67 3.89 13.55 -3.58
CA LEU A 67 4.45 14.15 -4.80
C LEU A 67 3.95 15.59 -4.99
N ALA A 68 4.78 16.41 -5.62
CA ALA A 68 4.32 17.68 -6.15
C ALA A 68 3.35 17.43 -7.33
N VAL A 69 2.36 18.32 -7.52
CA VAL A 69 1.33 18.23 -8.58
C VAL A 69 1.92 17.99 -9.98
N ASP A 70 3.10 18.54 -10.26
CA ASP A 70 3.78 18.42 -11.56
C ASP A 70 4.50 17.06 -11.74
N SER A 71 4.54 16.22 -10.72
CA SER A 71 5.12 14.87 -10.71
C SER A 71 4.08 13.77 -10.56
N MET A 72 2.81 14.14 -10.40
CA MET A 72 1.68 13.22 -10.23
C MET A 72 1.25 12.51 -11.52
N ILE A 73 1.85 12.83 -12.68
CA ILE A 73 1.51 12.19 -13.97
C ILE A 73 2.72 11.44 -14.52
N SER A 74 2.61 10.12 -14.65
CA SER A 74 3.47 9.27 -15.49
C SER A 74 3.08 9.38 -16.95
N LYS A 75 4.02 9.03 -17.84
CA LYS A 75 3.77 8.93 -19.27
C LYS A 75 4.58 7.81 -19.91
N THR A 76 4.00 7.09 -20.84
CA THR A 76 4.74 6.17 -21.71
C THR A 76 5.57 6.94 -22.73
N PRO A 77 6.62 6.35 -23.34
CA PRO A 77 7.28 6.95 -24.49
C PRO A 77 6.29 7.14 -25.65
N ARG A 78 6.40 8.25 -26.39
CA ARG A 78 5.61 8.44 -27.62
C ARG A 78 5.78 7.24 -28.56
N GLN A 79 4.69 6.81 -29.18
CA GLN A 79 4.74 5.78 -30.22
C GLN A 79 4.26 6.35 -31.53
N GLU A 80 5.02 6.09 -32.58
CA GLU A 80 4.68 6.45 -33.95
C GLU A 80 3.79 5.34 -34.52
N ASP A 81 2.72 5.73 -35.22
CA ASP A 81 2.07 4.82 -36.16
C ASP A 81 3.07 4.51 -37.29
N PRO A 82 3.51 3.25 -37.47
CA PRO A 82 4.51 2.90 -38.48
C PRO A 82 4.03 3.15 -39.93
N ARG A 83 2.76 3.50 -40.12
CA ARG A 83 2.14 3.77 -41.42
C ARG A 83 2.27 5.24 -41.79
N THR A 84 2.51 5.51 -43.07
CA THR A 84 2.61 6.88 -43.59
C THR A 84 1.22 7.45 -43.89
N SER A 85 0.80 8.51 -43.17
CA SER A 85 -0.36 9.29 -43.60
C SER A 85 0.08 10.35 -44.62
N SER A 86 -0.76 10.59 -45.62
CA SER A 86 -0.41 11.42 -46.79
C SER A 86 -0.90 12.88 -46.68
N ALA A 87 -1.62 13.24 -45.61
CA ALA A 87 -2.13 14.60 -45.39
C ALA A 87 -2.23 14.98 -43.91
N ALA A 88 -2.22 16.30 -43.67
CA ALA A 88 -2.59 16.88 -42.39
C ALA A 88 -4.05 16.53 -42.09
N SER A 89 -4.31 15.79 -41.02
CA SER A 89 -5.70 15.68 -40.57
C SER A 89 -6.12 17.02 -39.95
N VAL A 90 -7.32 17.47 -40.31
CA VAL A 90 -7.94 18.69 -39.77
C VAL A 90 -8.77 18.36 -38.53
N HIS A 91 -9.20 17.10 -38.40
CA HIS A 91 -10.07 16.60 -37.33
C HIS A 91 -9.63 15.20 -36.88
N MET A 92 -9.85 14.89 -35.62
CA MET A 92 -9.59 13.58 -35.02
C MET A 92 -10.64 13.35 -33.95
N ASP A 93 -11.15 12.13 -33.88
CA ASP A 93 -12.02 11.69 -32.79
C ASP A 93 -11.62 10.29 -32.34
N ILE A 94 -11.92 9.97 -31.09
CA ILE A 94 -11.59 8.70 -30.45
C ILE A 94 -12.64 8.34 -29.41
N ALA A 95 -12.97 7.07 -29.32
CA ALA A 95 -13.84 6.50 -28.29
C ALA A 95 -13.18 5.25 -27.69
N THR A 96 -13.43 5.02 -26.39
CA THR A 96 -13.06 3.78 -25.70
C THR A 96 -14.25 2.84 -25.77
N GLY A 97 -14.00 1.56 -26.00
CA GLY A 97 -15.04 0.53 -25.90
C GLY A 97 -14.46 -0.81 -25.51
N ARG A 98 -15.33 -1.74 -25.11
CA ARG A 98 -14.98 -3.13 -24.85
C ARG A 98 -15.31 -3.99 -26.07
N PHE A 99 -14.40 -4.03 -27.05
CA PHE A 99 -14.63 -4.77 -28.29
C PHE A 99 -14.36 -6.27 -28.17
N ASN A 100 -13.77 -6.70 -27.06
CA ASN A 100 -13.45 -8.09 -26.83
C ASN A 100 -13.54 -8.46 -25.33
N ALA A 101 -13.54 -9.77 -25.04
CA ALA A 101 -13.77 -10.28 -23.69
C ALA A 101 -12.55 -10.27 -22.77
N ASP A 102 -11.46 -9.59 -23.14
CA ASP A 102 -10.31 -9.41 -22.27
C ASP A 102 -10.57 -8.37 -21.16
N GLN A 103 -9.52 -8.05 -20.40
CA GLN A 103 -9.56 -7.15 -19.24
C GLN A 103 -9.07 -5.74 -19.56
N TYR A 104 -8.80 -5.46 -20.83
CA TYR A 104 -8.26 -4.18 -21.31
C TYR A 104 -9.38 -3.41 -22.00
N GLY A 105 -9.38 -2.09 -21.84
CA GLY A 105 -10.16 -1.22 -22.71
C GLY A 105 -9.56 -1.18 -24.11
N ASP A 106 -10.41 -1.26 -25.11
CA ASP A 106 -10.04 -1.01 -26.50
C ASP A 106 -10.34 0.44 -26.90
N ILE A 107 -9.80 0.88 -28.02
CA ILE A 107 -10.13 2.19 -28.59
C ILE A 107 -10.45 2.07 -30.07
N VAL A 108 -11.31 2.97 -30.54
CA VAL A 108 -11.51 3.23 -31.95
C VAL A 108 -11.22 4.70 -32.21
N ALA A 109 -10.36 4.96 -33.18
CA ALA A 109 -10.00 6.30 -33.61
C ALA A 109 -10.40 6.53 -35.06
N ALA A 110 -10.77 7.76 -35.39
CA ALA A 110 -10.97 8.18 -36.77
C ALA A 110 -10.25 9.50 -37.07
N TRP A 111 -9.71 9.61 -38.28
CA TRP A 111 -9.15 10.86 -38.79
C TRP A 111 -9.29 10.99 -40.31
N TYR A 112 -9.11 12.19 -40.82
CA TYR A 112 -9.17 12.46 -42.25
C TYR A 112 -7.80 12.27 -42.92
N SER A 113 -7.79 11.61 -44.07
CA SER A 113 -6.62 11.35 -44.93
C SER A 113 -6.91 11.73 -46.39
N LEU A 114 -5.91 11.64 -47.28
CA LEU A 114 -6.16 11.80 -48.73
C LEU A 114 -7.06 10.70 -49.31
N SER A 115 -7.14 9.54 -48.65
CA SER A 115 -7.98 8.41 -49.04
C SER A 115 -9.37 8.46 -48.40
N GLY A 116 -9.66 9.47 -47.59
CA GLY A 116 -10.93 9.58 -46.88
C GLY A 116 -10.84 9.55 -45.37
N ILE A 117 -11.96 9.25 -44.71
CA ILE A 117 -11.98 8.96 -43.26
C ILE A 117 -11.36 7.58 -43.03
N GLU A 118 -10.26 7.56 -42.28
CA GLU A 118 -9.57 6.36 -41.82
C GLU A 118 -10.07 6.00 -40.43
N ILE A 119 -10.62 4.80 -40.26
CA ILE A 119 -10.86 4.20 -38.94
C ILE A 119 -9.64 3.39 -38.55
N MET A 120 -9.31 3.41 -37.27
CA MET A 120 -8.28 2.59 -36.67
C MET A 120 -8.74 1.98 -35.35
N ILE A 121 -8.59 0.66 -35.23
CA ILE A 121 -8.69 -0.08 -33.97
C ILE A 121 -7.32 -0.69 -33.68
N PRO A 122 -6.57 -0.21 -32.66
CA PRO A 122 -5.27 -0.75 -32.31
C PRO A 122 -5.39 -2.06 -31.55
N GLN A 123 -4.44 -2.96 -31.80
CA GLN A 123 -4.14 -4.07 -30.91
C GLN A 123 -3.08 -3.60 -29.90
N PHE A 124 -3.43 -3.56 -28.62
CA PHE A 124 -2.50 -3.18 -27.56
C PHE A 124 -1.48 -4.30 -27.27
N ASP A 125 -0.20 -3.92 -27.24
CA ASP A 125 0.85 -4.66 -26.54
C ASP A 125 0.51 -4.63 -25.06
N THR A 126 -0.14 -5.67 -24.61
CA THR A 126 -0.43 -5.86 -23.20
C THR A 126 0.83 -5.97 -22.36
N THR A 127 2.07 -5.94 -22.90
CA THR A 127 3.37 -5.83 -22.19
C THR A 127 4.01 -4.44 -22.19
N LYS A 128 3.44 -3.47 -22.91
CA LYS A 128 3.97 -2.11 -22.96
C LYS A 128 2.91 -1.00 -22.89
N ALA A 129 1.63 -1.34 -22.77
CA ALA A 129 0.51 -0.40 -22.82
C ALA A 129 0.59 0.52 -24.06
N MET A 130 0.86 -0.08 -25.23
CA MET A 130 0.99 0.64 -26.50
C MET A 130 0.53 -0.20 -27.67
N TRP A 131 0.04 0.40 -28.75
CA TRP A 131 -0.37 -0.36 -29.92
C TRP A 131 0.79 -1.12 -30.60
N THR A 132 0.50 -2.23 -31.27
CA THR A 132 1.49 -2.99 -32.08
C THR A 132 1.09 -3.11 -33.53
N ALA A 133 -0.21 -3.14 -33.78
CA ALA A 133 -0.85 -3.27 -35.08
C ALA A 133 -2.21 -2.59 -35.02
N SER A 134 -2.87 -2.44 -36.18
CA SER A 134 -4.23 -1.93 -36.22
C SER A 134 -4.96 -2.30 -37.50
N VAL A 135 -6.29 -2.41 -37.39
CA VAL A 135 -7.18 -2.64 -38.53
C VAL A 135 -7.60 -1.29 -39.11
N GLN A 136 -7.54 -1.16 -40.44
CA GLN A 136 -7.92 0.06 -41.17
C GLN A 136 -9.13 -0.20 -42.06
N GLN A 137 -10.07 0.73 -42.02
CA GLN A 137 -11.15 0.84 -43.00
C GLN A 137 -11.25 2.28 -43.50
N ASN A 138 -11.41 2.45 -44.82
CA ASN A 138 -11.71 3.74 -45.44
C ASN A 138 -13.20 3.80 -45.75
N ILE A 139 -13.88 4.85 -45.30
CA ILE A 139 -15.35 4.95 -45.42
C ILE A 139 -15.78 5.86 -46.59
N ASP A 140 -15.13 7.03 -46.79
CA ASP A 140 -15.50 7.96 -47.86
C ASP A 140 -14.40 8.99 -48.19
N THR A 141 -14.29 9.41 -49.46
CA THR A 141 -13.22 10.24 -50.06
C THR A 141 -13.57 11.73 -50.25
N GLY A 142 -14.79 12.18 -49.90
CA GLY A 142 -15.33 13.45 -50.40
C GLY A 142 -15.22 14.72 -49.56
N LEU A 143 -14.66 14.70 -48.33
CA LEU A 143 -15.22 15.55 -47.25
C LEU A 143 -14.26 16.56 -46.60
N HIS A 144 -14.84 17.65 -46.08
CA HIS A 144 -14.15 18.69 -45.32
C HIS A 144 -14.74 18.99 -43.93
N ASN A 145 -15.75 18.23 -43.47
CA ASN A 145 -16.45 18.49 -42.20
C ASN A 145 -15.90 17.64 -41.03
N ARG A 146 -16.33 17.93 -39.80
CA ARG A 146 -16.10 17.05 -38.63
C ARG A 146 -16.72 15.68 -38.87
N PHE A 147 -16.21 14.68 -38.18
CA PHE A 147 -16.80 13.35 -38.04
C PHE A 147 -16.74 12.98 -36.55
N TYR A 148 -17.57 12.04 -36.14
CA TYR A 148 -17.66 11.60 -34.75
C TYR A 148 -17.63 10.09 -34.68
N VAL A 149 -16.99 9.57 -33.62
CA VAL A 149 -16.99 8.14 -33.29
C VAL A 149 -17.52 7.94 -31.88
N ARG A 150 -18.45 7.01 -31.71
CA ARG A 150 -19.01 6.64 -30.40
C ARG A 150 -19.12 5.12 -30.29
N THR A 151 -19.11 4.63 -29.07
CA THR A 151 -19.15 3.22 -28.69
C THR A 151 -20.37 2.95 -27.84
N GLY A 152 -20.82 1.71 -27.80
CA GLY A 152 -21.95 1.27 -26.99
C GLY A 152 -22.35 -0.16 -27.29
N ASP A 153 -23.14 -0.78 -26.42
CA ASP A 153 -23.71 -2.12 -26.62
C ASP A 153 -25.04 -1.97 -27.38
N PHE A 154 -25.00 -2.02 -28.72
CA PHE A 154 -26.20 -1.79 -29.54
C PHE A 154 -26.99 -3.08 -29.80
N ASP A 155 -26.39 -4.26 -29.55
CA ASP A 155 -27.00 -5.55 -29.85
C ASP A 155 -27.30 -6.47 -28.64
N ALA A 156 -26.93 -6.02 -27.43
CA ALA A 156 -27.09 -6.66 -26.12
C ALA A 156 -26.20 -7.89 -25.86
N ASP A 157 -24.98 -7.93 -26.42
CA ASP A 157 -24.03 -9.03 -26.18
C ASP A 157 -22.96 -8.73 -25.10
N SER A 158 -23.01 -7.53 -24.50
CA SER A 158 -22.06 -7.01 -23.51
C SER A 158 -20.65 -6.68 -24.04
N LEU A 159 -20.44 -6.77 -25.34
CA LEU A 159 -19.33 -6.13 -26.05
C LEU A 159 -19.87 -4.88 -26.75
N ASP A 160 -18.99 -3.90 -26.93
CA ASP A 160 -19.37 -2.67 -27.59
C ASP A 160 -19.24 -2.82 -29.11
N GLU A 161 -20.17 -2.22 -29.85
CA GLU A 161 -19.96 -1.82 -31.24
C GLU A 161 -19.48 -0.36 -31.29
N PHE A 162 -19.22 0.13 -32.50
CA PHE A 162 -19.00 1.57 -32.70
C PHE A 162 -19.75 2.14 -33.89
N VAL A 163 -20.11 3.41 -33.75
CA VAL A 163 -20.77 4.21 -34.77
C VAL A 163 -19.85 5.31 -35.28
N VAL A 164 -19.84 5.51 -36.60
CA VAL A 164 -19.14 6.63 -37.23
C VAL A 164 -20.16 7.50 -37.95
N ALA A 165 -20.23 8.78 -37.59
CA ALA A 165 -21.08 9.75 -38.25
C ALA A 165 -20.27 10.80 -39.02
N TYR A 166 -20.56 10.95 -40.31
CA TYR A 166 -19.89 11.88 -41.22
C TYR A 166 -20.90 12.57 -42.15
N VAL A 167 -20.53 13.73 -42.70
CA VAL A 167 -21.36 14.47 -43.66
C VAL A 167 -20.74 14.32 -45.04
N ASP A 168 -21.52 13.88 -46.03
CA ASP A 168 -21.08 13.69 -47.41
C ASP A 168 -20.92 15.02 -48.21
N ALA A 169 -20.55 14.93 -49.49
CA ALA A 169 -20.38 16.11 -50.36
C ALA A 169 -21.72 16.79 -50.73
N GLU A 170 -22.83 16.09 -50.52
CA GLU A 170 -24.20 16.52 -50.71
C GLU A 170 -24.84 17.09 -49.42
N ASP A 171 -24.05 17.30 -48.37
CA ASP A 171 -24.45 17.76 -47.03
C ASP A 171 -25.37 16.77 -46.26
N SER A 172 -25.37 15.48 -46.64
CA SER A 172 -26.15 14.40 -45.98
C SER A 172 -25.35 13.76 -44.84
N ILE A 173 -26.00 13.48 -43.72
CA ILE A 173 -25.35 12.84 -42.55
C ILE A 173 -25.49 11.33 -42.68
N HIS A 174 -24.36 10.63 -42.84
CA HIS A 174 -24.26 9.19 -42.74
C HIS A 174 -23.99 8.78 -41.29
N ILE A 175 -24.62 7.70 -40.85
CA ILE A 175 -24.36 7.00 -39.59
C ILE A 175 -24.11 5.54 -39.93
N ASN A 176 -22.88 5.07 -39.69
CA ASN A 176 -22.44 3.72 -40.00
C ASN A 176 -22.13 2.99 -38.69
N LEU A 177 -22.80 1.88 -38.43
CA LEU A 177 -22.62 1.02 -37.25
C LEU A 177 -21.76 -0.20 -37.62
N TYR A 178 -20.74 -0.46 -36.80
CA TYR A 178 -19.75 -1.49 -37.01
C TYR A 178 -19.64 -2.43 -35.82
N ASP A 179 -19.70 -3.73 -36.09
CA ASP A 179 -19.39 -4.81 -35.15
C ASP A 179 -17.88 -5.13 -35.22
N VAL A 180 -17.29 -5.53 -34.09
CA VAL A 180 -15.85 -5.81 -33.96
C VAL A 180 -15.64 -7.26 -33.50
N ASP A 181 -14.94 -8.05 -34.31
CA ASP A 181 -14.62 -9.42 -33.93
C ASP A 181 -13.52 -9.52 -32.85
N SER A 182 -13.34 -10.70 -32.27
CA SER A 182 -12.27 -10.98 -31.29
C SER A 182 -10.82 -10.73 -31.78
N SER A 183 -10.61 -10.51 -33.08
CA SER A 183 -9.31 -10.12 -33.66
C SER A 183 -9.21 -8.62 -33.94
N LEU A 184 -10.20 -7.85 -33.45
CA LEU A 184 -10.39 -6.42 -33.64
C LEU A 184 -10.67 -5.99 -35.09
N ASN A 185 -11.24 -6.88 -35.91
CA ASN A 185 -11.68 -6.51 -37.26
C ASN A 185 -13.09 -5.93 -37.23
N ALA A 186 -13.23 -4.71 -37.77
CA ALA A 186 -14.52 -4.05 -37.92
C ALA A 186 -15.30 -4.56 -39.15
N THR A 187 -16.59 -4.81 -38.98
CA THR A 187 -17.54 -5.15 -40.04
C THR A 187 -18.73 -4.19 -40.00
N LEU A 188 -19.03 -3.53 -41.12
CA LEU A 188 -20.23 -2.68 -41.23
C LEU A 188 -21.48 -3.57 -41.15
N ILE A 189 -22.31 -3.36 -40.13
CA ILE A 189 -23.54 -4.15 -39.89
C ILE A 189 -24.82 -3.37 -40.20
N ALA A 190 -24.80 -2.04 -40.12
CA ALA A 190 -25.92 -1.19 -40.52
C ALA A 190 -25.49 0.23 -40.92
N GLU A 191 -26.30 0.89 -41.75
CA GLU A 191 -26.10 2.27 -42.16
C GLU A 191 -27.45 2.99 -42.29
N ILE A 192 -27.47 4.29 -41.98
CA ILE A 192 -28.58 5.19 -42.30
C ILE A 192 -28.06 6.57 -42.75
N CYS A 193 -28.76 7.17 -43.72
CA CYS A 193 -28.49 8.52 -44.22
C CYS A 193 -29.82 9.21 -44.55
N ASP A 194 -30.50 9.75 -43.53
CA ASP A 194 -31.86 10.28 -43.64
C ASP A 194 -32.02 11.75 -43.19
N GLU A 195 -30.91 12.42 -42.85
CA GLU A 195 -30.88 13.85 -42.56
C GLU A 195 -29.89 14.57 -43.51
N ASN A 196 -30.27 15.77 -43.95
CA ASN A 196 -29.44 16.60 -44.82
C ASN A 196 -29.41 18.03 -44.26
N LEU A 197 -28.21 18.57 -44.07
CA LEU A 197 -27.98 19.87 -43.44
C LEU A 197 -28.43 21.05 -44.30
N ALA A 198 -28.58 20.85 -45.62
CA ALA A 198 -29.04 21.82 -46.62
C ALA A 198 -28.32 23.18 -46.54
N ALA A 199 -27.04 23.17 -46.15
CA ALA A 199 -26.21 24.36 -46.00
C ALA A 199 -24.74 23.96 -46.17
N PRO A 200 -23.99 24.65 -47.05
CA PRO A 200 -22.60 24.30 -47.31
C PRO A 200 -21.77 24.43 -46.04
N PHE A 201 -20.84 23.48 -45.86
CA PHE A 201 -19.87 23.46 -44.77
C PHE A 201 -19.22 24.84 -44.54
N SER A 202 -19.20 25.26 -43.27
CA SER A 202 -18.42 26.42 -42.81
C SER A 202 -17.61 26.02 -41.59
N TRP A 203 -16.33 26.38 -41.57
CA TRP A 203 -15.37 25.97 -40.53
C TRP A 203 -15.71 26.58 -39.16
N GLU A 204 -16.57 27.60 -39.17
CA GLU A 204 -16.98 28.37 -38.00
C GLU A 204 -18.24 27.81 -37.33
N ASN A 205 -18.91 26.78 -37.87
CA ASN A 205 -20.15 26.27 -37.29
C ASN A 205 -20.18 24.74 -37.21
N ILE A 206 -20.28 24.21 -35.99
CA ILE A 206 -20.65 22.81 -35.78
C ILE A 206 -22.07 22.61 -36.28
N SER A 207 -22.24 21.68 -37.23
CA SER A 207 -23.52 21.45 -37.88
C SER A 207 -24.21 20.18 -37.39
N TYR A 208 -23.46 19.28 -36.74
CA TYR A 208 -23.99 18.11 -36.06
C TYR A 208 -23.02 17.59 -34.98
N TYR A 209 -23.52 16.73 -34.09
CA TYR A 209 -22.81 16.02 -33.02
C TYR A 209 -23.45 14.65 -32.83
N LEU A 210 -22.65 13.64 -32.43
CA LEU A 210 -23.09 12.26 -32.23
C LEU A 210 -22.85 11.85 -30.77
N GLU A 211 -23.77 11.08 -30.21
CA GLU A 211 -23.65 10.45 -28.90
C GLU A 211 -24.36 9.09 -28.86
N SER A 212 -24.07 8.27 -27.86
CA SER A 212 -24.75 6.99 -27.57
C SER A 212 -25.14 6.88 -26.08
N GLY A 213 -26.12 6.03 -25.74
CA GLY A 213 -26.48 5.70 -24.36
C GLY A 213 -27.82 4.97 -24.25
N ASP A 214 -28.09 4.31 -23.13
CA ASP A 214 -29.29 3.49 -22.89
C ASP A 214 -30.46 4.37 -22.43
N LEU A 215 -31.16 4.98 -23.40
CA LEU A 215 -32.18 5.99 -23.09
C LEU A 215 -33.49 5.38 -22.57
N ASN A 216 -33.63 4.07 -22.65
CA ASN A 216 -34.87 3.38 -22.33
C ASN A 216 -34.73 2.36 -21.16
N GLY A 217 -33.50 2.04 -20.77
CA GLY A 217 -33.13 1.16 -19.67
C GLY A 217 -33.27 -0.32 -20.02
N ASP A 218 -33.14 -0.71 -21.29
CA ASP A 218 -33.22 -2.11 -21.73
C ASP A 218 -31.85 -2.79 -21.88
N GLY A 219 -30.77 -2.10 -21.53
CA GLY A 219 -29.39 -2.57 -21.64
C GLY A 219 -28.87 -2.52 -23.07
N ARG A 220 -29.52 -1.78 -23.98
CA ARG A 220 -29.00 -1.47 -25.31
C ARG A 220 -28.87 0.02 -25.49
N ASP A 221 -27.78 0.42 -26.10
CA ASP A 221 -27.52 1.81 -26.40
C ASP A 221 -28.29 2.27 -27.64
N GLU A 222 -28.85 3.46 -27.55
CA GLU A 222 -29.40 4.20 -28.67
C GLU A 222 -28.35 5.11 -29.31
N ILE A 223 -28.54 5.45 -30.59
CA ILE A 223 -27.73 6.45 -31.28
C ILE A 223 -28.45 7.80 -31.23
N ILE A 224 -27.76 8.84 -30.77
CA ILE A 224 -28.29 10.20 -30.66
C ILE A 224 -27.56 11.12 -31.65
N LEU A 225 -28.34 11.71 -32.55
CA LEU A 225 -27.85 12.72 -33.48
C LEU A 225 -28.42 14.08 -33.11
N GLN A 226 -27.54 15.03 -32.82
CA GLN A 226 -27.88 16.43 -32.73
C GLN A 226 -27.41 17.17 -33.98
N PHE A 227 -28.26 18.00 -34.59
CA PHE A 227 -27.90 18.69 -35.82
C PHE A 227 -28.68 19.98 -36.02
N LYS A 228 -28.12 20.88 -36.81
CA LYS A 228 -28.70 22.19 -37.13
C LYS A 228 -29.11 22.23 -38.59
N LEU A 229 -30.38 22.57 -38.86
CA LEU A 229 -30.85 22.83 -40.22
C LEU A 229 -30.96 24.34 -40.49
N GLY A 230 -30.35 24.77 -41.60
CA GLY A 230 -30.27 26.17 -42.04
C GLY A 230 -28.96 26.88 -41.64
N THR A 231 -28.68 28.02 -42.25
CA THR A 231 -27.47 28.82 -41.94
C THR A 231 -27.72 29.79 -40.79
N VAL A 232 -26.68 30.09 -40.01
CA VAL A 232 -26.77 31.07 -38.89
C VAL A 232 -27.23 32.47 -39.36
N THR A 233 -26.93 32.80 -40.62
CA THR A 233 -27.31 34.05 -41.30
C THR A 233 -28.75 34.10 -41.79
N GLN A 234 -29.46 32.97 -41.88
CA GLN A 234 -30.87 32.94 -42.26
C GLN A 234 -31.76 33.51 -41.13
N THR A 235 -32.96 33.97 -41.50
CA THR A 235 -33.96 34.50 -40.57
C THR A 235 -34.49 33.46 -39.58
N SER A 236 -34.35 32.17 -39.87
CA SER A 236 -34.76 31.05 -39.02
C SER A 236 -33.89 29.83 -39.27
N TRP A 237 -33.40 29.21 -38.20
CA TRP A 237 -32.75 27.90 -38.19
C TRP A 237 -33.12 27.19 -36.87
N ASN A 238 -33.07 25.86 -36.88
CA ASN A 238 -33.44 25.02 -35.73
C ASN A 238 -32.34 24.00 -35.43
N ILE A 239 -32.14 23.70 -34.16
CA ILE A 239 -31.36 22.56 -33.67
C ILE A 239 -32.35 21.45 -33.34
N TYR A 240 -32.09 20.28 -33.90
CA TYR A 240 -32.83 19.06 -33.71
C TYR A 240 -31.99 18.07 -32.91
N THR A 241 -32.67 17.28 -32.08
CA THR A 241 -32.13 16.01 -31.57
C THR A 241 -33.01 14.89 -32.12
N LYS A 242 -32.36 13.82 -32.57
CA LYS A 242 -33.00 12.64 -33.11
C LYS A 242 -32.38 11.38 -32.51
N ILE A 243 -33.22 10.42 -32.18
CA ILE A 243 -32.83 9.13 -31.60
C ILE A 243 -33.01 8.06 -32.67
N TYR A 244 -32.07 7.11 -32.71
CA TYR A 244 -32.16 5.90 -33.50
C TYR A 244 -31.90 4.68 -32.62
N GLU A 245 -32.50 3.56 -33.00
CA GLU A 245 -32.33 2.25 -32.35
C GLU A 245 -31.82 1.26 -33.40
N TYR A 246 -30.89 0.39 -33.01
CA TYR A 246 -30.52 -0.77 -33.81
C TYR A 246 -31.44 -1.95 -33.48
N ASN A 247 -32.12 -2.49 -34.49
CA ASN A 247 -33.08 -3.58 -34.30
C ASN A 247 -32.51 -4.99 -34.58
N GLY A 248 -31.19 -5.13 -34.62
CA GLY A 248 -30.50 -6.37 -35.01
C GLY A 248 -30.28 -6.54 -36.53
N SER A 249 -30.68 -5.56 -37.35
CA SER A 249 -30.42 -5.61 -38.80
C SER A 249 -30.27 -4.25 -39.47
N THR A 250 -30.97 -3.24 -38.97
CA THR A 250 -30.96 -1.88 -39.53
C THR A 250 -31.04 -0.85 -38.41
N ILE A 251 -30.49 0.34 -38.64
CA ILE A 251 -30.72 1.51 -37.80
C ILE A 251 -32.12 2.07 -38.13
N VAL A 252 -32.96 2.27 -37.13
CA VAL A 252 -34.34 2.77 -37.28
C VAL A 252 -34.48 4.11 -36.56
N ALA A 253 -34.96 5.13 -37.29
CA ALA A 253 -35.28 6.42 -36.70
C ALA A 253 -36.48 6.32 -35.74
N LYS A 254 -36.33 6.93 -34.56
CA LYS A 254 -37.35 6.99 -33.50
C LYS A 254 -37.85 8.44 -33.35
N ALA A 255 -37.69 9.06 -32.17
CA ALA A 255 -38.04 10.44 -31.94
C ALA A 255 -37.15 11.43 -32.72
N ARG A 256 -37.76 12.54 -33.16
CA ARG A 256 -37.07 13.70 -33.75
C ARG A 256 -37.73 14.98 -33.28
N THR A 257 -37.02 15.81 -32.53
CA THR A 257 -37.61 17.00 -31.89
C THR A 257 -36.74 18.24 -32.08
N ILE A 258 -37.38 19.41 -32.24
CA ILE A 258 -36.70 20.71 -32.21
C ILE A 258 -36.39 21.06 -30.76
N ILE A 259 -35.11 21.08 -30.38
CA ILE A 259 -34.68 21.46 -29.02
C ILE A 259 -34.58 22.98 -28.89
N GLN A 260 -34.10 23.64 -29.95
CA GLN A 260 -33.89 25.08 -29.97
C GLN A 260 -34.17 25.66 -31.35
N SER A 261 -35.03 26.66 -31.42
CA SER A 261 -35.09 27.58 -32.57
C SER A 261 -34.19 28.78 -32.35
N LYS A 262 -33.67 29.40 -33.43
CA LYS A 262 -32.80 30.58 -33.39
C LYS A 262 -33.16 31.57 -32.26
N PRO A 263 -32.28 31.80 -31.27
CA PRO A 263 -32.55 32.75 -30.19
C PRO A 263 -32.38 34.20 -30.70
N GLY A 264 -33.43 34.77 -31.29
CA GLY A 264 -33.45 36.18 -31.72
C GLY A 264 -32.47 36.54 -32.88
N PRO A 265 -32.47 37.81 -33.35
CA PRO A 265 -31.86 38.19 -34.63
C PRO A 265 -30.32 38.42 -34.64
N THR A 266 -29.53 37.98 -33.66
CA THR A 266 -28.11 38.44 -33.52
C THR A 266 -27.03 37.36 -33.36
N ALA A 267 -27.36 36.06 -33.42
CA ALA A 267 -26.35 34.99 -33.39
C ALA A 267 -25.57 34.92 -34.72
N ILE A 268 -24.24 35.01 -34.65
CA ILE A 268 -23.31 34.91 -35.79
C ILE A 268 -22.57 33.57 -35.86
N GLU A 269 -22.51 32.83 -34.75
CA GLU A 269 -21.87 31.52 -34.65
C GLU A 269 -22.66 30.64 -33.67
N VAL A 270 -22.75 29.34 -33.95
CA VAL A 270 -23.30 28.36 -33.01
C VAL A 270 -22.42 27.12 -32.94
N THR A 271 -22.19 26.67 -31.72
CA THR A 271 -21.46 25.44 -31.38
C THR A 271 -22.33 24.66 -30.41
N MET A 272 -22.45 23.37 -30.61
CA MET A 272 -23.31 22.52 -29.82
C MET A 272 -22.63 21.19 -29.49
N ALA A 273 -23.02 20.62 -28.38
CA ALA A 273 -22.63 19.29 -27.94
C ALA A 273 -23.78 18.68 -27.13
N ILE A 274 -23.78 17.36 -27.06
CA ILE A 274 -24.71 16.57 -26.27
C ILE A 274 -23.90 15.47 -25.60
N CYS A 275 -24.28 15.07 -24.39
CA CYS A 275 -23.76 13.90 -23.69
C CYS A 275 -24.92 13.14 -23.04
N SER A 276 -24.75 11.84 -22.85
CA SER A 276 -25.63 10.93 -22.11
C SER A 276 -25.09 10.72 -20.71
N GLY A 277 -25.96 10.47 -19.75
CA GLY A 277 -25.57 10.12 -18.39
C GLY A 277 -26.76 9.88 -17.49
N GLN A 278 -26.50 9.30 -16.32
CA GLN A 278 -27.50 8.97 -15.32
C GLN A 278 -27.79 10.21 -14.46
N PHE A 279 -28.67 11.10 -14.94
CA PHE A 279 -29.03 12.34 -14.22
C PHE A 279 -30.15 12.13 -13.18
N LYS A 280 -30.76 10.95 -13.15
CA LYS A 280 -31.73 10.49 -12.16
C LYS A 280 -31.32 9.15 -11.54
N ASP A 281 -31.93 8.85 -10.39
CA ASP A 281 -31.77 7.55 -9.73
C ASP A 281 -32.69 6.49 -10.37
N ASP A 282 -32.45 6.20 -11.65
CA ASP A 282 -33.10 5.14 -12.41
C ASP A 282 -32.11 4.54 -13.44
N PRO A 283 -32.40 3.38 -14.07
CA PRO A 283 -31.44 2.70 -14.92
C PRO A 283 -31.34 3.29 -16.33
N LYS A 284 -31.95 4.44 -16.61
CA LYS A 284 -31.94 5.06 -17.94
C LYS A 284 -30.93 6.20 -17.98
N ASP A 285 -30.32 6.33 -19.14
CA ASP A 285 -29.60 7.54 -19.48
C ASP A 285 -30.56 8.65 -19.89
N GLU A 286 -30.24 9.85 -19.43
CA GLU A 286 -30.80 11.08 -19.92
C GLU A 286 -29.77 11.85 -20.73
N LEU A 287 -30.23 12.89 -21.44
CA LEU A 287 -29.37 13.65 -22.32
C LEU A 287 -29.18 15.05 -21.76
N ALA A 288 -27.92 15.48 -21.64
CA ALA A 288 -27.59 16.89 -21.46
C ALA A 288 -27.26 17.50 -22.81
N TYR A 289 -27.79 18.69 -23.06
CA TYR A 289 -27.52 19.48 -24.25
C TYR A 289 -26.89 20.80 -23.86
N VAL A 290 -25.86 21.20 -24.61
CA VAL A 290 -25.31 22.55 -24.56
C VAL A 290 -25.24 23.17 -25.95
N ALA A 291 -25.64 24.44 -26.06
CA ALA A 291 -25.34 25.26 -27.22
C ALA A 291 -24.80 26.62 -26.83
N ILE A 292 -23.70 27.00 -27.48
CA ILE A 292 -23.06 28.31 -27.35
C ILE A 292 -23.42 29.16 -28.56
N PHE A 293 -24.13 30.26 -28.32
CA PHE A 293 -24.48 31.25 -29.33
C PHE A 293 -23.57 32.46 -29.18
N LYS A 294 -22.79 32.76 -30.21
CA LYS A 294 -21.96 33.95 -30.25
C LYS A 294 -22.70 35.08 -30.94
N THR A 295 -22.66 36.26 -30.35
CA THR A 295 -23.11 37.52 -30.95
C THR A 295 -21.91 38.43 -31.21
N SER A 296 -22.13 39.62 -31.75
CA SER A 296 -21.05 40.59 -31.98
C SER A 296 -20.34 41.08 -30.71
N SER A 297 -20.97 40.95 -29.54
CA SER A 297 -20.44 41.49 -28.26
C SER A 297 -20.39 40.49 -27.11
N THR A 298 -21.05 39.33 -27.22
CA THR A 298 -21.30 38.43 -26.08
C THR A 298 -21.54 37.01 -26.58
N SER A 299 -21.14 36.00 -25.81
CA SER A 299 -21.55 34.61 -26.05
C SER A 299 -22.49 34.12 -24.95
N TYR A 300 -23.47 33.28 -25.31
CA TYR A 300 -24.40 32.66 -24.37
C TYR A 300 -24.32 31.14 -24.47
N ALA A 301 -24.07 30.44 -23.37
CA ALA A 301 -24.27 28.99 -23.30
C ALA A 301 -25.65 28.70 -22.73
N TYR A 302 -26.44 27.92 -23.44
CA TYR A 302 -27.72 27.38 -22.99
C TYR A 302 -27.54 25.90 -22.71
N ILE A 303 -27.89 25.48 -21.51
CA ILE A 303 -27.77 24.08 -21.07
C ILE A 303 -29.14 23.59 -20.64
N LEU A 304 -29.53 22.42 -21.11
CA LEU A 304 -30.85 21.85 -20.91
C LEU A 304 -30.73 20.33 -20.85
N LEU A 305 -31.55 19.69 -20.03
CA LEU A 305 -31.65 18.24 -19.95
C LEU A 305 -32.88 17.76 -20.73
N LEU A 306 -32.76 16.61 -21.36
CA LEU A 306 -33.78 15.97 -22.18
C LEU A 306 -33.95 14.52 -21.71
N GLU A 307 -35.16 14.00 -21.81
CA GLU A 307 -35.50 12.62 -21.43
C GLU A 307 -36.26 11.95 -22.57
N ALA A 308 -35.83 10.76 -22.98
CA ALA A 308 -36.57 9.95 -23.94
C ALA A 308 -37.73 9.21 -23.25
N SER A 309 -38.84 9.01 -23.97
CA SER A 309 -39.86 8.05 -23.52
C SER A 309 -39.31 6.62 -23.62
N SER A 310 -39.80 5.70 -22.79
CA SER A 310 -39.35 4.29 -22.82
C SER A 310 -39.60 3.57 -24.16
N ASP A 311 -40.47 4.09 -25.03
CA ASP A 311 -40.69 3.56 -26.39
C ASP A 311 -39.89 4.30 -27.47
N LEU A 312 -39.05 5.26 -27.03
CA LEU A 312 -38.18 6.13 -27.81
C LEU A 312 -38.92 7.05 -28.79
N GLN A 313 -40.26 7.13 -28.73
CA GLN A 313 -41.06 7.91 -29.68
C GLN A 313 -41.13 9.41 -29.36
N GLN A 314 -40.74 9.81 -28.14
CA GLN A 314 -40.81 11.20 -27.68
C GLN A 314 -39.52 11.61 -26.98
N ILE A 315 -39.13 12.87 -27.15
CA ILE A 315 -38.08 13.53 -26.37
C ILE A 315 -38.76 14.64 -25.57
N ASN A 316 -38.77 14.49 -24.25
CA ASN A 316 -39.42 15.39 -23.29
C ASN A 316 -38.39 16.37 -22.72
N PHE A 317 -38.73 17.65 -22.69
CA PHE A 317 -37.95 18.70 -22.04
C PHE A 317 -38.81 19.93 -21.76
N ASP A 318 -38.37 20.77 -20.84
CA ASP A 318 -38.95 22.09 -20.61
C ASP A 318 -37.90 23.18 -20.86
N PHE A 319 -38.05 23.88 -21.98
CA PHE A 319 -37.13 24.93 -22.39
C PHE A 319 -37.00 26.09 -21.38
N ASN A 320 -37.97 26.26 -20.48
CA ASN A 320 -37.90 27.25 -19.41
C ASN A 320 -36.94 26.86 -18.28
N LYS A 321 -36.60 25.57 -18.16
CA LYS A 321 -35.62 25.07 -17.19
C LYS A 321 -34.17 25.27 -17.61
N ARG A 322 -33.93 25.76 -18.84
CA ARG A 322 -32.56 25.92 -19.34
C ARG A 322 -31.72 26.80 -18.42
N PHE A 323 -30.50 26.36 -18.15
CA PHE A 323 -29.49 27.21 -17.55
C PHE A 323 -28.88 28.13 -18.61
N VAL A 324 -28.69 29.41 -18.29
CA VAL A 324 -28.11 30.39 -19.20
C VAL A 324 -26.87 31.01 -18.58
N ARG A 325 -25.72 30.84 -19.27
CA ARG A 325 -24.47 31.51 -18.92
C ARG A 325 -24.12 32.56 -19.96
N SER A 326 -23.81 33.78 -19.52
CA SER A 326 -23.30 34.85 -20.39
C SER A 326 -21.78 34.99 -20.23
N PHE A 327 -21.07 35.16 -21.35
CA PHE A 327 -19.64 35.43 -21.42
C PHE A 327 -19.43 36.88 -21.92
N PRO A 328 -19.01 37.82 -21.04
CA PRO A 328 -18.96 39.26 -21.34
C PRO A 328 -18.00 39.68 -22.47
N ASN A 329 -16.99 38.85 -22.73
CA ASN A 329 -16.18 38.92 -23.95
C ASN A 329 -16.63 37.77 -24.85
N PRO A 330 -16.90 37.98 -26.14
CA PRO A 330 -17.20 36.88 -27.04
C PRO A 330 -16.04 35.88 -26.91
N VAL A 331 -16.36 34.63 -26.59
CA VAL A 331 -15.35 33.57 -26.52
C VAL A 331 -14.59 33.64 -27.85
N SER A 332 -13.28 33.83 -27.78
CA SER A 332 -12.44 34.13 -28.96
C SER A 332 -12.63 33.07 -30.07
N SER A 333 -13.04 31.86 -29.67
CA SER A 333 -13.51 30.78 -30.55
C SER A 333 -14.63 29.97 -29.90
N SER A 334 -15.89 30.11 -30.36
CA SER A 334 -17.00 29.23 -29.91
C SER A 334 -16.79 27.77 -30.27
N ASN A 335 -15.89 27.46 -31.21
CA ASN A 335 -15.56 26.12 -31.66
C ASN A 335 -14.72 25.27 -30.68
N GLN A 336 -14.27 25.82 -29.54
CA GLN A 336 -13.73 25.05 -28.40
C GLN A 336 -14.85 24.72 -27.43
N LEU A 337 -15.46 23.56 -27.64
CA LEU A 337 -16.46 23.00 -26.74
C LEU A 337 -16.21 21.51 -26.65
N SER A 338 -16.01 21.03 -25.43
CA SER A 338 -16.07 19.61 -25.08
C SER A 338 -17.01 19.47 -23.89
N PHE A 339 -17.78 18.39 -23.89
CA PHE A 339 -18.91 18.18 -23.00
C PHE A 339 -18.92 16.72 -22.57
N ALA A 340 -19.07 16.48 -21.28
CA ALA A 340 -19.06 15.14 -20.69
C ALA A 340 -19.93 15.12 -19.43
N SER A 341 -20.41 13.94 -19.09
CA SER A 341 -21.11 13.64 -17.83
C SER A 341 -20.31 12.63 -17.02
N GLY A 342 -20.55 12.63 -15.72
CA GLY A 342 -20.01 11.63 -14.81
C GLY A 342 -20.21 11.98 -13.34
N ASP A 343 -20.12 10.99 -12.46
CA ASP A 343 -20.38 11.11 -11.03
C ASP A 343 -19.16 11.65 -10.28
N LEU A 344 -19.08 12.98 -10.19
CA LEU A 344 -17.96 13.70 -9.57
C LEU A 344 -18.01 13.68 -8.04
N ASN A 345 -19.15 13.30 -7.45
CA ASN A 345 -19.39 13.40 -6.01
C ASN A 345 -19.73 12.06 -5.33
N ASN A 346 -19.86 10.99 -6.12
CA ASN A 346 -20.21 9.63 -5.73
C ASN A 346 -21.60 9.54 -5.06
N ASP A 347 -22.60 10.23 -5.62
CA ASP A 347 -24.01 10.09 -5.22
C ASP A 347 -24.86 9.23 -6.18
N ASN A 348 -24.22 8.55 -7.12
CA ASN A 348 -24.80 7.77 -8.22
C ASN A 348 -25.63 8.64 -9.19
N ARG A 349 -25.31 9.94 -9.28
CA ARG A 349 -25.89 10.83 -10.28
C ARG A 349 -24.80 11.57 -10.99
N ASP A 350 -24.94 11.65 -12.29
CA ASP A 350 -23.96 12.34 -13.10
C ASP A 350 -24.07 13.86 -12.95
N GLU A 351 -22.93 14.48 -12.75
CA GLU A 351 -22.74 15.89 -13.04
C GLU A 351 -22.48 16.08 -14.53
N VAL A 352 -22.78 17.29 -14.99
CA VAL A 352 -22.41 17.73 -16.33
C VAL A 352 -21.23 18.69 -16.25
N VAL A 353 -20.21 18.42 -17.04
CA VAL A 353 -19.05 19.29 -17.20
C VAL A 353 -18.95 19.75 -18.63
N PHE A 354 -18.84 21.07 -18.82
CA PHE A 354 -18.44 21.61 -20.10
C PHE A 354 -17.24 22.53 -19.96
N SER A 355 -16.39 22.47 -20.98
CA SER A 355 -15.28 23.38 -21.12
C SER A 355 -15.40 24.18 -22.39
N THR A 356 -15.21 25.50 -22.27
CA THR A 356 -15.09 26.41 -23.41
C THR A 356 -14.05 27.48 -23.16
N GLY A 357 -13.11 27.63 -24.09
CA GLY A 357 -11.93 28.46 -23.89
C GLY A 357 -11.18 28.01 -22.62
N ASP A 358 -11.01 28.94 -21.69
CA ASP A 358 -10.26 28.72 -20.44
C ASP A 358 -11.15 28.49 -19.22
N ASN A 359 -12.44 28.26 -19.47
CA ASN A 359 -13.42 28.03 -18.42
C ASN A 359 -13.83 26.57 -18.38
N ILE A 360 -14.01 26.09 -17.17
CA ILE A 360 -14.74 24.86 -16.88
C ILE A 360 -15.94 25.21 -15.99
N LEU A 361 -17.10 24.62 -16.29
CA LEU A 361 -18.28 24.70 -15.45
C LEU A 361 -18.77 23.30 -15.12
N VAL A 362 -19.02 23.07 -13.84
CA VAL A 362 -19.68 21.87 -13.32
C VAL A 362 -21.11 22.23 -12.94
N GLN A 363 -22.05 21.38 -13.33
CA GLN A 363 -23.47 21.53 -13.02
C GLN A 363 -24.03 20.21 -12.53
N SER A 364 -24.95 20.28 -11.57
CA SER A 364 -25.78 19.14 -11.19
C SER A 364 -27.21 19.37 -11.65
N THR A 365 -27.99 18.30 -11.57
CA THR A 365 -29.42 18.27 -11.87
C THR A 365 -30.22 17.98 -10.59
N ASP A 366 -31.51 18.23 -10.64
CA ASP A 366 -32.46 17.70 -9.66
C ASP A 366 -33.32 16.59 -10.30
N ASP A 367 -34.18 15.93 -9.53
CA ASP A 367 -35.07 14.86 -10.03
C ASP A 367 -35.98 15.30 -11.18
N ASN A 368 -36.19 16.60 -11.34
CA ASN A 368 -37.01 17.17 -12.40
C ASN A 368 -36.16 17.64 -13.60
N LEU A 369 -34.88 17.24 -13.65
CA LEU A 369 -33.92 17.62 -14.68
C LEU A 369 -33.74 19.14 -14.81
N ASN A 370 -33.81 19.88 -13.69
CA ASN A 370 -33.43 21.29 -13.65
C ASN A 370 -31.90 21.41 -13.48
N PRO A 371 -31.15 21.94 -14.46
CA PRO A 371 -29.72 22.17 -14.32
C PRO A 371 -29.43 23.40 -13.44
N TYR A 372 -28.47 23.27 -12.53
CA TYR A 372 -27.96 24.38 -11.74
C TYR A 372 -26.43 24.31 -11.59
N ALA A 373 -25.78 25.48 -11.65
CA ALA A 373 -24.33 25.57 -11.54
C ALA A 373 -23.85 25.31 -10.11
N LYS A 374 -22.76 24.53 -9.99
CA LYS A 374 -22.13 24.17 -8.73
C LYS A 374 -20.81 24.90 -8.53
N VAL A 375 -19.83 24.62 -9.39
CA VAL A 375 -18.50 25.23 -9.33
C VAL A 375 -18.02 25.60 -10.73
N GLN A 376 -17.18 26.63 -10.79
CA GLN A 376 -16.47 27.04 -12.00
C GLN A 376 -14.98 27.13 -11.71
N GLY A 377 -14.16 26.82 -12.72
CA GLY A 377 -12.71 26.89 -12.63
C GLY A 377 -12.09 27.55 -13.85
N GLY A 378 -10.82 27.93 -13.70
CA GLY A 378 -9.95 28.29 -14.81
C GLY A 378 -9.05 27.11 -15.18
N ILE A 379 -8.80 26.93 -16.47
CA ILE A 379 -7.80 25.99 -17.01
C ILE A 379 -6.71 26.75 -17.75
N ALA A 380 -5.57 26.10 -18.04
CA ALA A 380 -4.46 26.75 -18.73
C ALA A 380 -4.90 27.39 -20.06
N GLU A 381 -4.36 28.58 -20.35
CA GLU A 381 -4.63 29.32 -21.58
C GLU A 381 -4.05 28.57 -22.78
N GLY A 382 -4.95 28.06 -23.62
CA GLY A 382 -4.63 27.67 -24.99
C GLY A 382 -4.58 28.90 -25.89
N ARG A 383 -3.97 28.82 -27.08
CA ARG A 383 -4.02 29.96 -28.02
C ARG A 383 -5.40 30.04 -28.68
N SER A 384 -5.70 31.21 -29.23
CA SER A 384 -6.93 31.49 -30.00
C SER A 384 -7.13 30.62 -31.25
N ASN A 385 -6.24 29.67 -31.57
CA ASN A 385 -6.31 28.76 -32.72
C ASN A 385 -6.53 27.29 -32.35
N ASP A 386 -6.57 26.91 -31.06
CA ASP A 386 -6.72 25.49 -30.68
C ASP A 386 -8.12 24.95 -31.02
N TYR A 387 -9.07 25.81 -31.39
CA TYR A 387 -10.42 25.45 -31.83
C TYR A 387 -10.47 24.58 -33.09
N ARG A 388 -9.36 24.48 -33.82
CA ARG A 388 -9.23 23.61 -34.98
C ARG A 388 -8.51 22.29 -34.66
N GLN A 389 -7.92 22.19 -33.48
CA GLN A 389 -7.02 21.10 -33.12
C GLN A 389 -7.77 19.95 -32.42
N SER A 390 -8.71 20.24 -31.51
CA SER A 390 -9.51 19.19 -30.88
C SER A 390 -10.90 19.67 -30.47
N PHE A 391 -11.84 18.73 -30.47
CA PHE A 391 -13.18 18.86 -29.89
C PHE A 391 -13.51 17.72 -28.93
N ASN A 392 -12.56 16.82 -28.70
CA ASN A 392 -12.65 15.70 -27.77
C ASN A 392 -11.42 15.75 -26.86
N PHE A 393 -11.46 16.72 -25.95
CA PHE A 393 -10.32 17.11 -25.10
C PHE A 393 -10.66 17.14 -23.60
N LEU A 394 -11.94 16.89 -23.26
CA LEU A 394 -12.47 16.74 -21.91
C LEU A 394 -13.09 15.34 -21.80
N LYS A 395 -12.71 14.61 -20.75
CA LYS A 395 -13.32 13.34 -20.35
C LYS A 395 -13.52 13.32 -18.84
N ILE A 396 -14.45 12.49 -18.39
CA ILE A 396 -14.72 12.23 -16.98
C ILE A 396 -14.60 10.72 -16.76
N ALA A 397 -13.84 10.33 -15.73
CA ALA A 397 -13.64 8.95 -15.31
C ALA A 397 -12.82 8.93 -14.02
N ASP A 398 -12.91 7.86 -13.24
CA ASP A 398 -12.06 7.66 -12.06
C ASP A 398 -10.62 7.29 -12.48
N VAL A 399 -9.71 8.29 -12.55
CA VAL A 399 -8.29 8.09 -12.88
C VAL A 399 -7.40 7.99 -11.65
N ASN A 400 -7.93 8.27 -10.46
CA ASN A 400 -7.17 8.28 -9.20
C ASN A 400 -7.50 7.11 -8.26
N GLN A 401 -8.51 6.31 -8.61
CA GLN A 401 -9.02 5.12 -7.92
C GLN A 401 -9.68 5.40 -6.57
N ASP A 402 -10.39 6.53 -6.44
CA ASP A 402 -11.13 6.92 -5.23
C ASP A 402 -12.66 6.73 -5.32
N PHE A 403 -13.15 6.13 -6.42
CA PHE A 403 -14.57 5.96 -6.79
C PHE A 403 -15.34 7.25 -7.07
N ARG A 404 -14.69 8.41 -7.07
CA ARG A 404 -15.25 9.62 -7.66
C ARG A 404 -14.61 9.80 -9.00
N GLU A 405 -15.41 10.19 -9.97
CA GLU A 405 -14.86 10.47 -11.27
C GLU A 405 -14.12 11.81 -11.28
N ASP A 406 -13.03 11.85 -12.02
CA ASP A 406 -12.20 13.02 -12.16
C ASP A 406 -12.38 13.63 -13.55
N ILE A 407 -12.19 14.94 -13.59
CA ILE A 407 -12.19 15.71 -14.82
C ILE A 407 -10.78 15.67 -15.42
N VAL A 408 -10.66 15.12 -16.62
CA VAL A 408 -9.43 15.12 -17.40
C VAL A 408 -9.54 16.10 -18.55
N ILE A 409 -8.55 17.00 -18.65
CA ILE A 409 -8.46 17.98 -19.74
C ILE A 409 -7.09 17.91 -20.40
N THR A 410 -7.08 17.88 -21.73
CA THR A 410 -5.86 18.06 -22.53
C THR A 410 -5.95 19.31 -23.41
N LYS A 411 -4.87 20.08 -23.49
CA LYS A 411 -4.74 21.22 -24.42
C LYS A 411 -3.37 21.20 -25.09
N ASN A 412 -3.26 21.81 -26.27
CA ASN A 412 -1.97 22.08 -26.90
C ASN A 412 -1.55 23.52 -26.60
N LEU A 413 -0.36 23.71 -26.03
CA LEU A 413 0.21 24.99 -25.68
C LEU A 413 1.30 25.37 -26.69
N VAL A 414 1.20 26.54 -27.31
CA VAL A 414 2.16 27.00 -28.33
C VAL A 414 2.61 28.44 -28.08
N ASN A 415 3.92 28.69 -28.14
CA ASN A 415 4.59 29.95 -27.86
C ASN A 415 4.28 30.51 -26.45
N ILE A 416 4.21 29.62 -25.46
CA ILE A 416 4.11 29.99 -24.04
C ILE A 416 5.50 29.73 -23.45
N ALA A 417 6.07 30.72 -22.77
CA ALA A 417 7.47 30.70 -22.34
C ALA A 417 7.84 29.39 -21.61
N TYR A 418 8.57 28.51 -22.30
CA TYR A 418 9.05 27.21 -21.83
C TYR A 418 7.97 26.14 -21.56
N GLN A 419 6.77 26.28 -22.12
CA GLN A 419 5.65 25.34 -21.94
C GLN A 419 5.05 24.85 -23.27
N ASP A 420 5.78 24.96 -24.37
CA ASP A 420 5.33 24.49 -25.68
C ASP A 420 5.15 22.96 -25.66
N GLY A 421 3.97 22.48 -26.06
CA GLY A 421 3.59 21.06 -26.00
C GLY A 421 2.18 20.83 -25.44
N PHE A 422 1.82 19.57 -25.23
CA PHE A 422 0.59 19.19 -24.57
C PHE A 422 0.61 19.52 -23.08
N PHE A 423 -0.51 20.09 -22.63
CA PHE A 423 -0.92 20.22 -21.24
C PHE A 423 -1.95 19.16 -20.94
N VAL A 424 -1.68 18.30 -19.97
CA VAL A 424 -2.63 17.31 -19.46
C VAL A 424 -2.88 17.63 -17.99
N ALA A 425 -4.14 17.71 -17.59
CA ALA A 425 -4.54 17.98 -16.21
C ALA A 425 -5.63 17.02 -15.75
N MET A 426 -5.51 16.58 -14.50
CA MET A 426 -6.51 15.80 -13.77
C MET A 426 -7.02 16.67 -12.63
N ILE A 427 -8.33 16.86 -12.55
CA ILE A 427 -9.00 17.76 -11.62
C ILE A 427 -10.10 16.98 -10.92
N THR A 428 -10.14 17.04 -9.59
CA THR A 428 -11.18 16.41 -8.78
C THR A 428 -12.12 17.48 -8.20
N ALA A 429 -13.38 17.12 -8.00
CA ALA A 429 -14.33 17.92 -7.23
C ALA A 429 -14.38 17.43 -5.76
N ASN A 430 -14.79 18.29 -4.84
CA ASN A 430 -15.18 17.82 -3.51
C ASN A 430 -16.63 17.30 -3.53
N GLU A 431 -17.02 16.54 -2.49
CA GLU A 431 -18.38 15.99 -2.37
C GLU A 431 -19.48 17.06 -2.44
N ALA A 432 -19.22 18.27 -1.94
CA ALA A 432 -20.19 19.38 -2.02
C ALA A 432 -20.29 20.04 -3.40
N LEU A 433 -19.39 19.68 -4.33
CA LEU A 433 -19.23 20.25 -5.67
C LEU A 433 -19.01 21.78 -5.68
N ASP A 434 -18.45 22.36 -4.62
CA ASP A 434 -18.21 23.80 -4.55
C ASP A 434 -16.74 24.19 -4.83
N THR A 435 -15.86 23.19 -4.91
CA THR A 435 -14.41 23.37 -5.06
C THR A 435 -13.85 22.39 -6.08
N LEU A 436 -13.03 22.90 -7.00
CA LEU A 436 -12.21 22.09 -7.92
C LEU A 436 -10.76 22.11 -7.45
N ARG A 437 -10.13 20.94 -7.37
CA ARG A 437 -8.73 20.78 -6.98
C ARG A 437 -7.96 20.09 -8.10
N LEU A 438 -6.85 20.70 -8.51
CA LEU A 438 -5.90 20.07 -9.43
C LEU A 438 -5.18 18.92 -8.70
N LEU A 439 -5.38 17.69 -9.18
CA LEU A 439 -4.70 16.49 -8.67
C LEU A 439 -3.30 16.37 -9.22
N GLY A 440 -3.16 16.53 -10.54
CA GLY A 440 -1.92 16.37 -11.26
C GLY A 440 -1.94 17.14 -12.56
N ARG A 441 -0.76 17.58 -13.01
CA ARG A 441 -0.60 18.12 -14.37
C ARG A 441 0.74 17.76 -14.98
N ASN A 442 0.77 17.74 -16.30
CA ASN A 442 1.96 17.62 -17.12
C ASN A 442 1.97 18.81 -18.10
N LEU A 443 3.07 19.55 -18.16
CA LEU A 443 3.20 20.81 -18.91
C LEU A 443 4.24 20.66 -20.02
N GLY A 444 3.91 21.12 -21.23
CA GLY A 444 4.85 21.23 -22.35
C GLY A 444 5.39 19.88 -22.83
N ASP A 445 4.60 18.82 -22.74
CA ASP A 445 5.00 17.50 -23.20
C ASP A 445 4.92 17.40 -24.72
N GLU A 446 5.87 16.71 -25.35
CA GLU A 446 6.01 16.70 -26.82
C GLU A 446 6.08 18.14 -27.38
N SER A 447 7.23 18.82 -27.22
CA SER A 447 7.38 20.21 -27.64
C SER A 447 7.04 20.42 -29.12
N GLN A 448 6.13 21.36 -29.39
CA GLN A 448 5.56 21.56 -30.73
C GLN A 448 6.12 22.80 -31.42
N TYR A 449 6.45 22.64 -32.71
CA TYR A 449 6.96 23.71 -33.57
C TYR A 449 6.00 24.11 -34.70
N ASP A 450 4.93 23.33 -34.94
CA ASP A 450 3.91 23.61 -35.95
C ASP A 450 2.61 24.13 -35.29
N GLN A 451 1.88 25.00 -35.98
CA GLN A 451 0.70 25.70 -35.45
C GLN A 451 -0.59 24.85 -35.55
N TYR A 452 -0.57 23.71 -36.24
CA TYR A 452 -1.77 22.93 -36.51
C TYR A 452 -1.56 21.42 -36.30
N GLN A 453 -2.12 20.88 -35.21
CA GLN A 453 -2.09 19.45 -34.90
C GLN A 453 -3.44 19.01 -34.38
N SER A 454 -4.08 18.07 -35.06
CA SER A 454 -5.30 17.46 -34.55
C SER A 454 -4.98 16.44 -33.47
N TYR A 455 -5.75 16.44 -32.39
CA TYR A 455 -5.62 15.49 -31.29
C TYR A 455 -6.96 15.14 -30.68
N ALA A 456 -7.04 13.99 -30.02
CA ALA A 456 -8.20 13.56 -29.25
C ALA A 456 -7.75 12.71 -28.06
N ILE A 457 -8.57 12.67 -27.01
CA ILE A 457 -8.32 11.85 -25.83
C ILE A 457 -9.40 10.81 -25.59
N ALA A 458 -8.97 9.66 -25.09
CA ALA A 458 -9.82 8.59 -24.58
C ALA A 458 -9.38 8.25 -23.16
N ILE A 459 -10.30 7.69 -22.37
CA ILE A 459 -9.99 7.18 -21.04
C ILE A 459 -10.47 5.74 -20.95
N GLY A 460 -9.65 4.87 -20.36
CA GLY A 460 -9.99 3.47 -20.12
C GLY A 460 -8.82 2.72 -19.51
N ASN A 461 -9.05 1.45 -19.20
CA ASN A 461 -8.05 0.56 -18.63
C ASN A 461 -7.15 -0.03 -19.71
N PHE A 462 -6.14 0.74 -20.14
CA PHE A 462 -5.24 0.33 -21.23
C PHE A 462 -4.04 -0.52 -20.77
N ASP A 463 -3.86 -0.70 -19.46
CA ASP A 463 -2.73 -1.41 -18.87
C ASP A 463 -3.09 -2.73 -18.18
N GLY A 464 -4.39 -3.04 -18.13
CA GLY A 464 -4.94 -4.26 -17.55
C GLY A 464 -4.87 -4.26 -16.03
N TYR A 465 -4.77 -3.08 -15.42
CA TYR A 465 -4.90 -2.94 -13.98
C TYR A 465 -6.36 -3.08 -13.59
N TYR A 466 -6.72 -4.32 -13.33
CA TYR A 466 -8.05 -4.74 -12.95
C TYR A 466 -7.92 -5.86 -11.92
N PHE A 467 -8.35 -5.59 -10.69
CA PHE A 467 -8.26 -6.59 -9.64
C PHE A 467 -9.50 -6.62 -8.75
N THR A 468 -9.76 -7.80 -8.21
CA THR A 468 -10.86 -8.01 -7.27
C THR A 468 -10.28 -8.39 -5.92
N ILE A 469 -10.67 -7.65 -4.90
CA ILE A 469 -10.41 -7.97 -3.50
C ILE A 469 -11.53 -8.89 -3.03
N GLY A 470 -11.20 -10.14 -2.73
CA GLY A 470 -12.16 -11.11 -2.24
C GLY A 470 -12.45 -10.98 -0.76
N GLN A 471 -13.30 -11.89 -0.26
CA GLN A 471 -13.68 -11.92 1.14
C GLN A 471 -12.50 -12.26 2.07
N PRO A 472 -12.37 -11.60 3.23
CA PRO A 472 -11.26 -11.84 4.14
C PRO A 472 -11.36 -13.16 4.89
N THR A 473 -10.19 -13.61 5.33
CA THR A 473 -10.05 -14.55 6.44
C THR A 473 -9.69 -13.78 7.71
N HIS A 474 -10.16 -14.27 8.88
CA HIS A 474 -9.98 -13.60 10.17
C HIS A 474 -9.33 -14.55 11.17
N GLN A 475 -8.27 -14.07 11.82
CA GLN A 475 -7.54 -14.74 12.89
C GLN A 475 -7.43 -13.81 14.11
N VAL A 476 -7.40 -14.41 15.30
CA VAL A 476 -7.14 -13.70 16.55
C VAL A 476 -5.80 -14.17 17.11
N GLN A 477 -4.90 -13.24 17.37
CA GLN A 477 -3.67 -13.47 18.11
C GLN A 477 -3.83 -12.82 19.50
N THR A 478 -3.58 -13.56 20.57
CA THR A 478 -3.76 -13.04 21.95
C THR A 478 -2.43 -12.84 22.65
N ASP A 479 -2.41 -11.90 23.59
CA ASP A 479 -1.29 -11.64 24.49
C ASP A 479 0.06 -11.41 23.77
N TRP A 480 0.07 -10.66 22.65
CA TRP A 480 1.31 -10.27 21.98
C TRP A 480 2.12 -9.34 22.87
N VAL A 481 3.34 -9.74 23.22
CA VAL A 481 4.22 -9.02 24.15
C VAL A 481 5.25 -8.21 23.38
N GLN A 482 5.18 -6.88 23.51
CA GLN A 482 6.12 -5.94 22.91
C GLN A 482 6.92 -5.21 24.00
N PRO A 483 8.23 -5.46 24.14
CA PRO A 483 9.09 -4.70 25.06
C PRO A 483 9.18 -3.22 24.68
N VAL A 484 9.08 -2.34 25.69
CA VAL A 484 9.20 -0.88 25.55
C VAL A 484 10.38 -0.35 26.36
N VAL A 485 10.58 -0.87 27.57
CA VAL A 485 11.75 -0.55 28.42
C VAL A 485 12.31 -1.84 29.00
N THR A 486 13.63 -2.02 28.92
CA THR A 486 14.34 -3.14 29.55
C THR A 486 15.37 -2.57 30.52
N LEU A 487 15.25 -2.97 31.77
CA LEU A 487 16.08 -2.53 32.88
C LEU A 487 16.85 -3.75 33.41
N ASN A 488 18.07 -3.94 32.93
CA ASN A 488 18.88 -5.05 33.40
C ASN A 488 19.38 -4.79 34.82
N ALA A 489 19.49 -5.85 35.63
CA ALA A 489 20.11 -5.79 36.95
C ALA A 489 21.63 -5.56 36.81
N PRO A 490 22.25 -4.73 37.66
CA PRO A 490 23.69 -4.50 37.60
C PRO A 490 24.50 -5.79 37.83
N PRO A 491 25.73 -5.90 37.29
CA PRO A 491 26.55 -7.10 37.45
C PRO A 491 26.95 -7.29 38.91
N VAL A 492 26.46 -8.38 39.50
CA VAL A 492 26.87 -8.92 40.80
C VAL A 492 27.41 -10.34 40.59
N HIS A 493 28.15 -10.90 41.56
CA HIS A 493 28.67 -12.27 41.43
C HIS A 493 28.30 -13.16 42.62
N PHE A 494 27.62 -14.27 42.30
CA PHE A 494 27.29 -15.35 43.21
C PHE A 494 27.50 -16.68 42.50
N ASP A 495 28.36 -17.55 43.04
CA ASP A 495 28.58 -18.89 42.47
C ASP A 495 28.87 -19.95 43.54
N LYS A 496 28.77 -21.22 43.16
CA LYS A 496 29.00 -22.40 43.99
C LYS A 496 30.03 -23.32 43.36
N PHE A 497 31.11 -23.58 44.09
CA PHE A 497 32.11 -24.60 43.71
C PHE A 497 32.07 -25.72 44.75
N ASP A 498 31.66 -26.92 44.33
CA ASP A 498 31.40 -28.04 45.23
C ASP A 498 30.43 -27.66 46.37
N THR A 499 30.94 -27.54 47.59
CA THR A 499 30.18 -27.13 48.79
C THR A 499 30.37 -25.66 49.15
N ASP A 500 31.31 -24.95 48.51
CA ASP A 500 31.66 -23.59 48.86
C ASP A 500 30.82 -22.58 48.07
N LEU A 501 30.22 -21.62 48.77
CA LEU A 501 29.44 -20.52 48.20
C LEU A 501 30.25 -19.23 48.22
N PHE A 502 30.26 -18.51 47.10
CA PHE A 502 30.97 -17.25 46.95
C PHE A 502 29.98 -16.13 46.59
N ASP A 503 29.57 -15.34 47.59
CA ASP A 503 28.80 -14.10 47.39
C ASP A 503 29.74 -12.88 47.41
N VAL A 504 30.30 -12.56 46.24
CA VAL A 504 31.28 -11.48 46.10
C VAL A 504 30.64 -10.11 46.31
N SER A 505 29.36 -9.96 45.98
CA SER A 505 28.66 -8.67 46.08
C SER A 505 27.91 -8.49 47.40
N GLY A 506 27.73 -9.56 48.19
CA GLY A 506 27.01 -9.53 49.46
C GLY A 506 25.51 -9.29 49.30
N CYS A 507 24.94 -9.76 48.19
CA CYS A 507 23.54 -9.51 47.81
C CYS A 507 22.58 -10.57 48.34
N TYR A 508 23.06 -11.77 48.66
CA TYR A 508 22.20 -12.93 48.96
C TYR A 508 22.42 -13.42 50.40
N ASN A 509 21.63 -14.41 50.84
CA ASN A 509 21.77 -15.05 52.16
C ASN A 509 21.76 -14.08 53.38
N GLY A 510 20.89 -13.06 53.34
CA GLY A 510 20.75 -12.06 54.41
C GLY A 510 21.67 -10.84 54.27
N GLY A 511 22.39 -10.73 53.15
CA GLY A 511 23.09 -9.52 52.72
C GLY A 511 22.13 -8.38 52.33
N ASN A 512 22.67 -7.17 52.20
CA ASN A 512 21.93 -6.00 51.71
C ASN A 512 22.48 -5.63 50.33
N CYS A 513 21.79 -6.04 49.26
CA CYS A 513 22.24 -5.81 47.91
C CYS A 513 22.20 -4.32 47.57
N ASN A 514 23.36 -3.66 47.64
CA ASN A 514 23.50 -2.24 47.34
C ASN A 514 23.82 -2.02 45.86
N PHE A 515 23.09 -2.68 44.98
CA PHE A 515 23.18 -2.57 43.53
C PHE A 515 21.78 -2.45 42.97
N SER A 516 21.51 -1.44 42.17
CA SER A 516 20.20 -1.29 41.52
C SER A 516 20.31 -0.60 40.17
N SER A 517 19.41 -0.94 39.27
CA SER A 517 19.04 -0.10 38.15
C SER A 517 17.58 0.32 38.35
N THR A 518 17.26 1.59 38.22
CA THR A 518 15.98 2.17 38.64
C THR A 518 15.36 2.97 37.50
N TYR A 519 14.15 2.60 37.11
CA TYR A 519 13.28 3.49 36.35
C TYR A 519 12.54 4.39 37.34
N THR A 520 12.62 5.72 37.20
CA THR A 520 11.90 6.66 38.09
C THR A 520 10.80 7.40 37.35
N ALA A 521 9.59 7.37 37.91
CA ALA A 521 8.47 8.19 37.48
C ALA A 521 8.43 9.60 38.12
N VAL A 522 8.86 10.62 37.38
CA VAL A 522 8.97 12.04 37.73
C VAL A 522 7.64 12.79 37.43
N SER A 523 6.62 12.48 38.23
CA SER A 523 5.37 13.25 38.42
C SER A 523 4.34 13.34 37.26
N GLN A 524 3.06 13.54 37.62
CA GLN A 524 1.86 13.45 36.77
C GLN A 524 1.75 14.46 35.61
N SER A 525 2.71 15.35 35.38
CA SER A 525 2.60 16.44 34.39
C SER A 525 3.62 16.40 33.24
N SER A 526 4.59 15.49 33.26
CA SER A 526 5.51 15.26 32.14
C SER A 526 5.72 13.76 31.98
N ASN A 527 5.04 13.17 31.00
CA ASN A 527 5.13 11.74 30.67
C ASN A 527 6.59 11.36 30.30
N GLU A 528 6.97 10.09 30.35
CA GLU A 528 8.40 9.68 30.36
C GLU A 528 8.80 8.76 29.22
N VAL A 529 8.02 7.71 29.01
CA VAL A 529 8.00 6.88 27.80
C VAL A 529 6.54 6.54 27.53
N SER A 530 6.06 6.81 26.32
CA SER A 530 4.69 6.50 25.90
C SER A 530 4.69 5.67 24.64
N THR A 531 3.74 4.75 24.56
CA THR A 531 3.52 3.90 23.39
C THR A 531 2.13 4.18 22.84
N GLU A 532 2.06 4.71 21.63
CA GLU A 532 0.84 4.80 20.85
C GLU A 532 0.63 3.48 20.11
N ILE A 533 -0.59 2.94 20.19
CA ILE A 533 -0.99 1.69 19.56
C ILE A 533 -2.16 1.99 18.63
N HIS A 534 -1.99 1.65 17.34
CA HIS A 534 -2.92 1.98 16.27
C HIS A 534 -3.10 0.81 15.29
N LYS A 535 -4.14 0.91 14.46
CA LYS A 535 -4.36 -0.03 13.36
C LYS A 535 -3.32 0.22 12.27
N ASP A 536 -3.00 -0.83 11.53
CA ASP A 536 -2.22 -0.69 10.30
C ASP A 536 -2.59 -1.75 9.28
N TRP A 537 -2.18 -1.55 8.03
CA TRP A 537 -2.41 -2.50 6.96
C TRP A 537 -1.16 -2.62 6.07
N GLY A 538 -1.04 -3.77 5.40
CA GLY A 538 0.09 -4.10 4.54
C GLY A 538 -0.33 -5.04 3.43
N ILE A 539 0.61 -5.37 2.54
CA ILE A 539 0.34 -6.08 1.30
C ILE A 539 1.46 -7.09 1.06
N SER A 540 1.09 -8.28 0.61
CA SER A 540 2.08 -9.31 0.29
C SER A 540 2.92 -8.95 -0.95
N GLY A 541 4.21 -9.26 -0.92
CA GLY A 541 5.13 -9.28 -2.06
C GLY A 541 4.78 -10.34 -3.11
N GLY A 542 3.95 -11.34 -2.77
CA GLY A 542 3.41 -12.39 -3.63
C GLY A 542 3.03 -13.65 -2.82
N LEU A 543 2.44 -14.66 -3.46
CA LEU A 543 2.18 -15.96 -2.82
C LEU A 543 3.38 -16.91 -2.93
N TYR A 544 3.67 -17.66 -1.85
CA TYR A 544 4.68 -18.71 -1.87
C TYR A 544 4.20 -19.92 -2.67
N THR A 545 4.71 -20.10 -3.88
CA THR A 545 4.84 -21.44 -4.48
C THR A 545 6.27 -21.91 -4.26
N ALA A 546 6.43 -23.09 -3.67
CA ALA A 546 7.71 -23.62 -3.20
C ALA A 546 8.86 -23.39 -4.21
N GLY A 547 9.78 -22.47 -3.86
CA GLY A 547 11.05 -22.25 -4.57
C GLY A 547 11.22 -20.93 -5.33
N THR A 548 10.19 -20.10 -5.50
CA THR A 548 10.36 -18.76 -6.12
C THR A 548 9.23 -17.81 -5.72
N VAL A 549 9.54 -16.71 -5.04
CA VAL A 549 8.63 -15.57 -4.89
C VAL A 549 8.69 -14.78 -6.20
N SER A 550 7.76 -15.04 -7.12
CA SER A 550 7.53 -14.17 -8.27
C SER A 550 6.47 -13.15 -7.88
N ALA A 551 6.87 -11.88 -7.76
CA ALA A 551 5.93 -10.77 -7.70
C ALA A 551 5.19 -10.71 -9.04
N SER A 552 4.09 -11.46 -9.17
CA SER A 552 3.25 -11.39 -10.37
C SER A 552 2.68 -9.97 -10.45
N LEU A 553 2.83 -9.33 -11.62
CA LEU A 553 2.35 -7.98 -11.87
C LEU A 553 0.81 -8.00 -11.97
N MET A 554 0.12 -6.99 -11.48
CA MET A 554 -1.36 -6.87 -11.57
C MET A 554 -1.79 -6.18 -12.87
N GLY A 555 -1.10 -6.47 -13.98
CA GLY A 555 -1.19 -5.71 -15.23
C GLY A 555 0.20 -5.41 -15.76
N VAL A 556 0.31 -4.48 -16.70
CA VAL A 556 1.57 -4.20 -17.40
C VAL A 556 2.06 -2.78 -17.30
N GLY A 557 3.39 -2.65 -17.16
CA GLY A 557 4.01 -1.36 -16.88
C GLY A 557 3.59 -0.78 -15.53
N VAL A 558 2.89 -1.57 -14.71
CA VAL A 558 2.48 -1.21 -13.36
C VAL A 558 3.73 -1.29 -12.49
N ASP A 559 4.46 -0.19 -12.40
CA ASP A 559 5.23 0.09 -11.19
C ASP A 559 4.25 -0.09 -10.02
N SER A 560 4.48 -1.07 -9.13
CA SER A 560 4.20 -1.08 -7.68
C SER A 560 2.90 -0.51 -7.07
N ASN A 561 1.85 -0.23 -7.84
CA ASN A 561 0.83 0.75 -7.43
C ASN A 561 -0.51 0.19 -6.90
N TYR A 562 -0.59 -1.11 -6.57
CA TYR A 562 -1.76 -1.72 -5.92
C TYR A 562 -2.05 -1.22 -4.50
N GLU A 563 -1.08 -0.53 -3.88
CA GLU A 563 -1.31 0.16 -2.62
C GLU A 563 -2.15 1.44 -2.79
N PHE A 564 -2.29 1.98 -4.01
CA PHE A 564 -2.96 3.26 -4.27
C PHE A 564 -4.39 3.30 -3.81
N TYR A 565 -5.14 2.25 -4.12
CA TYR A 565 -6.50 2.11 -3.66
C TYR A 565 -6.60 2.27 -2.13
N LEU A 566 -5.75 1.54 -1.38
CA LEU A 566 -5.75 1.59 0.07
C LEU A 566 -5.20 2.92 0.62
N LEU A 567 -4.18 3.49 -0.02
CA LEU A 567 -3.59 4.79 0.36
C LEU A 567 -4.57 5.94 0.13
N GLY A 568 -5.28 5.96 -0.99
CA GLY A 568 -6.27 6.97 -1.33
C GLY A 568 -7.46 6.93 -0.37
N LYS A 569 -8.00 5.73 -0.12
CA LYS A 569 -9.23 5.56 0.68
C LYS A 569 -8.99 5.53 2.20
N TYR A 570 -7.95 4.83 2.65
CA TYR A 570 -7.69 4.61 4.08
C TYR A 570 -6.45 5.36 4.58
N GLY A 571 -5.49 5.67 3.71
CA GLY A 571 -4.19 6.22 4.09
C GLY A 571 -3.33 5.22 4.87
N LYS A 572 -2.03 5.53 5.03
CA LYS A 572 -1.15 4.75 5.91
C LYS A 572 -1.70 4.74 7.33
N GLN A 573 -1.60 3.60 8.03
CA GLN A 573 -2.09 3.45 9.41
C GLN A 573 -3.56 3.86 9.56
N PHE A 574 -4.34 3.73 8.49
CA PHE A 574 -5.74 4.17 8.42
C PHE A 574 -5.93 5.68 8.70
N SER A 575 -4.96 6.53 8.35
CA SER A 575 -4.96 7.99 8.64
C SER A 575 -6.08 8.79 7.98
N GLN A 576 -6.70 8.31 6.90
CA GLN A 576 -7.84 8.98 6.24
C GLN A 576 -9.19 8.62 6.86
N VAL A 577 -9.23 7.61 7.76
CA VAL A 577 -10.44 7.23 8.47
C VAL A 577 -10.27 7.47 9.97
N SER A 578 -11.37 7.71 10.68
CA SER A 578 -11.29 7.90 12.12
C SER A 578 -10.81 6.61 12.80
N THR A 579 -9.65 6.65 13.43
CA THR A 579 -9.08 5.52 14.17
C THR A 579 -8.98 5.83 15.67
N ASN A 580 -9.20 4.80 16.48
CA ASN A 580 -8.93 4.87 17.91
C ASN A 580 -7.44 4.58 18.13
N ILE A 581 -6.70 5.57 18.60
CA ILE A 581 -5.32 5.40 19.08
C ILE A 581 -5.39 5.14 20.58
N SER A 582 -4.75 4.05 21.03
CA SER A 582 -4.58 3.77 22.46
C SER A 582 -3.18 4.19 22.90
N THR A 583 -3.08 5.01 23.94
CA THR A 583 -1.78 5.44 24.47
C THR A 583 -1.54 4.81 25.83
N ILE A 584 -0.41 4.10 25.97
CA ILE A 584 0.07 3.55 27.23
C ILE A 584 1.28 4.37 27.67
N THR A 585 1.29 4.81 28.93
CA THR A 585 2.43 5.53 29.53
C THR A 585 2.97 4.73 30.71
N VAL A 586 4.31 4.70 30.83
CA VAL A 586 4.97 4.14 32.01
C VAL A 586 4.85 5.15 33.16
N ASN A 587 4.13 4.78 34.23
CA ASN A 587 3.82 5.69 35.34
C ASN A 587 4.26 5.16 36.72
N VAL A 588 5.10 4.11 36.75
CA VAL A 588 5.51 3.43 37.98
C VAL A 588 7.03 3.29 38.00
N SER A 589 7.64 3.69 39.10
CA SER A 589 9.06 3.47 39.36
C SER A 589 9.33 2.01 39.74
N VAL A 590 10.40 1.41 39.20
CA VAL A 590 10.79 0.02 39.44
C VAL A 590 12.30 -0.09 39.60
N ASP A 591 12.74 -0.94 40.52
CA ASP A 591 14.15 -1.26 40.77
C ASP A 591 14.47 -2.69 40.31
N ALA A 592 15.43 -2.82 39.39
CA ALA A 592 16.08 -4.07 39.02
C ALA A 592 17.30 -4.32 39.92
N ILE A 593 17.17 -5.28 40.83
CA ILE A 593 18.17 -5.65 41.85
C ILE A 593 18.52 -7.13 41.73
N GLU A 594 17.54 -8.00 41.96
CA GLU A 594 17.69 -9.46 41.97
C GLU A 594 17.30 -10.12 40.65
N ASP A 595 16.64 -9.36 39.77
CA ASP A 595 16.17 -9.78 38.46
C ASP A 595 16.12 -8.57 37.52
N ASP A 596 16.22 -8.79 36.21
CA ASP A 596 15.96 -7.75 35.21
C ASP A 596 14.46 -7.47 35.17
N TRP A 597 14.09 -6.24 34.84
CA TRP A 597 12.69 -5.83 34.72
C TRP A 597 12.40 -5.30 33.32
N ILE A 598 11.29 -5.75 32.74
CA ILE A 598 10.86 -5.37 31.40
C ILE A 598 9.47 -4.75 31.50
N PHE A 599 9.33 -3.52 31.02
CA PHE A 599 8.02 -2.93 30.74
C PHE A 599 7.61 -3.31 29.33
N THR A 600 6.45 -3.94 29.22
CA THR A 600 5.91 -4.42 27.94
C THR A 600 4.50 -3.92 27.71
N THR A 601 4.15 -3.66 26.46
CA THR A 601 2.75 -3.60 26.04
C THR A 601 2.30 -5.01 25.66
N ILE A 602 1.14 -5.41 26.17
CA ILE A 602 0.46 -6.66 25.82
C ILE A 602 -0.80 -6.29 25.05
N THR A 603 -0.92 -6.81 23.84
CA THR A 603 -2.01 -6.46 22.93
C THR A 603 -2.56 -7.72 22.26
N ASP A 604 -3.88 -7.83 22.17
CA ASP A 604 -4.52 -8.84 21.32
C ASP A 604 -4.67 -8.24 19.91
N TYR A 605 -4.62 -9.04 18.86
CA TYR A 605 -4.81 -8.59 17.49
C TYR A 605 -5.92 -9.37 16.80
N ASP A 606 -6.84 -8.64 16.18
CA ASP A 606 -7.62 -9.16 15.07
C ASP A 606 -6.82 -8.95 13.79
N ILE A 607 -6.53 -10.04 13.09
CA ILE A 607 -5.76 -10.07 11.85
C ILE A 607 -6.70 -10.48 10.73
N TRP A 608 -6.80 -9.65 9.69
CA TRP A 608 -7.65 -9.85 8.54
C TRP A 608 -6.81 -9.97 7.28
N GLU A 609 -6.96 -11.07 6.54
CA GLU A 609 -6.20 -11.32 5.31
C GLU A 609 -7.16 -11.47 4.12
N TYR A 610 -7.09 -10.55 3.16
CA TYR A 610 -7.97 -10.43 2.00
C TYR A 610 -7.25 -10.94 0.74
N PRO A 611 -7.78 -11.94 0.03
CA PRO A 611 -7.21 -12.40 -1.22
C PRO A 611 -7.42 -11.38 -2.34
N VAL A 612 -6.41 -11.16 -3.17
CA VAL A 612 -6.46 -10.22 -4.30
C VAL A 612 -6.25 -11.00 -5.60
N TYR A 613 -7.26 -10.97 -6.46
CA TYR A 613 -7.32 -11.65 -7.75
C TYR A 613 -7.08 -10.66 -8.90
N HIS A 614 -6.40 -11.08 -9.96
CA HIS A 614 -6.26 -10.29 -11.19
C HIS A 614 -7.27 -10.78 -12.22
N GLY A 615 -8.02 -9.89 -12.85
CA GLY A 615 -9.02 -10.33 -13.82
C GLY A 615 -10.04 -11.31 -13.23
N ASN A 616 -10.33 -12.35 -14.02
CA ASN A 616 -11.21 -13.47 -13.65
C ASN A 616 -10.44 -14.68 -13.11
N GLU A 617 -9.23 -14.48 -12.57
CA GLU A 617 -8.42 -15.57 -12.02
C GLU A 617 -9.07 -16.20 -10.79
N LYS A 618 -8.84 -17.52 -10.63
CA LYS A 618 -9.39 -18.29 -9.51
C LYS A 618 -8.47 -18.35 -8.30
N ASP A 619 -7.18 -18.14 -8.52
CA ASP A 619 -6.17 -18.17 -7.47
C ASP A 619 -5.72 -16.73 -7.20
N PRO A 620 -5.61 -16.31 -5.93
CA PRO A 620 -5.15 -14.96 -5.63
C PRO A 620 -3.70 -14.81 -6.08
N ARG A 621 -3.31 -13.63 -6.56
CA ARG A 621 -1.90 -13.30 -6.82
C ARG A 621 -1.21 -12.74 -5.59
N ARG A 622 -1.98 -12.11 -4.70
CA ARG A 622 -1.53 -11.37 -3.51
C ARG A 622 -2.59 -11.41 -2.42
N THR A 623 -2.23 -10.88 -1.26
CA THR A 623 -3.14 -10.60 -0.16
C THR A 623 -2.93 -9.20 0.43
N PHE A 624 -3.99 -8.60 0.93
CA PHE A 624 -3.93 -7.45 1.85
C PHE A 624 -4.07 -7.96 3.28
N LEU A 625 -3.28 -7.42 4.21
CA LEU A 625 -3.37 -7.70 5.63
C LEU A 625 -3.82 -6.44 6.36
N ALA A 626 -4.79 -6.55 7.25
CA ALA A 626 -5.14 -5.49 8.19
C ALA A 626 -5.02 -6.00 9.62
N MET A 627 -4.36 -5.19 10.46
CA MET A 627 -4.15 -5.48 11.87
C MET A 627 -4.91 -4.51 12.74
N VAL A 628 -5.74 -5.06 13.62
CA VAL A 628 -6.55 -4.28 14.55
C VAL A 628 -6.18 -4.67 15.98
N PRO A 629 -5.41 -3.82 16.69
CA PRO A 629 -5.09 -4.07 18.09
C PRO A 629 -6.36 -3.97 18.97
N LYS A 630 -6.42 -4.83 19.99
CA LYS A 630 -7.49 -4.96 20.98
C LYS A 630 -6.89 -5.07 22.38
N ASN A 631 -7.62 -4.51 23.35
CA ASN A 631 -7.30 -4.58 24.77
C ASN A 631 -5.83 -4.26 25.16
N PRO A 632 -5.19 -3.22 24.57
CA PRO A 632 -3.79 -2.94 24.87
C PRO A 632 -3.63 -2.60 26.37
N ARG A 633 -2.64 -3.22 27.01
CA ARG A 633 -2.30 -2.99 28.42
C ARG A 633 -0.79 -2.94 28.63
N GLY A 634 -0.33 -2.14 29.59
CA GLY A 634 1.09 -2.01 29.94
C GLY A 634 1.37 -2.57 31.33
N ALA A 635 2.45 -3.32 31.48
CA ALA A 635 2.87 -3.84 32.78
C ALA A 635 4.38 -4.08 32.87
N TRP A 636 4.89 -4.02 34.10
CA TRP A 636 6.25 -4.41 34.45
C TRP A 636 6.28 -5.89 34.83
N TYR A 637 7.24 -6.63 34.27
CA TYR A 637 7.50 -8.02 34.63
C TYR A 637 8.97 -8.26 34.94
N PRO A 638 9.29 -9.09 35.94
CA PRO A 638 10.64 -9.60 36.11
C PRO A 638 10.99 -10.56 34.96
N SER A 639 12.27 -10.66 34.58
CA SER A 639 12.71 -11.47 33.43
C SER A 639 12.36 -12.95 33.55
N LYS A 640 12.25 -13.45 34.78
CA LYS A 640 11.81 -14.82 35.12
C LYS A 640 10.31 -15.07 34.91
N SER A 641 9.50 -14.04 34.63
CA SER A 641 8.05 -14.18 34.44
C SER A 641 7.68 -14.87 33.12
N TRP A 642 6.62 -15.68 33.15
CA TRP A 642 6.05 -16.32 31.97
C TRP A 642 5.48 -15.32 30.96
N ASN A 643 4.99 -14.17 31.45
CA ASN A 643 4.37 -13.13 30.61
C ASN A 643 5.37 -12.39 29.71
N VAL A 644 6.68 -12.62 29.89
CA VAL A 644 7.75 -12.05 29.04
C VAL A 644 8.69 -13.16 28.58
N PHE A 645 8.12 -14.32 28.23
CA PHE A 645 8.89 -15.47 27.73
C PHE A 645 9.72 -15.13 26.46
N THR A 646 9.20 -14.26 25.60
CA THR A 646 9.86 -13.80 24.36
C THR A 646 11.10 -12.94 24.62
N TYR A 647 11.27 -12.39 25.83
CA TYR A 647 12.50 -11.69 26.21
C TYR A 647 13.58 -12.72 26.59
N ILE A 648 14.62 -12.81 25.76
CA ILE A 648 15.77 -13.69 25.97
C ILE A 648 16.94 -12.83 26.49
N PRO A 649 17.31 -12.93 27.78
CA PRO A 649 18.41 -12.17 28.35
C PRO A 649 19.73 -12.61 27.72
N ASP A 650 20.68 -11.67 27.63
CA ASP A 650 22.03 -11.98 27.13
C ASP A 650 23.04 -12.26 28.25
N HIS A 651 22.65 -12.02 29.49
CA HIS A 651 23.44 -12.24 30.69
C HIS A 651 22.67 -13.12 31.68
N GLN A 652 23.42 -13.81 32.53
CA GLN A 652 22.89 -14.50 33.70
C GLN A 652 23.05 -13.59 34.92
N ILE A 653 21.92 -13.26 35.55
CA ILE A 653 21.92 -12.47 36.79
C ILE A 653 22.78 -13.17 37.85
N SER A 654 23.59 -12.36 38.53
CA SER A 654 24.62 -12.79 39.48
C SER A 654 25.84 -13.52 38.90
N ASN A 655 26.07 -13.49 37.59
CA ASN A 655 27.31 -13.97 37.00
C ASN A 655 27.99 -12.90 36.13
N ILE A 656 28.99 -12.20 36.66
CA ILE A 656 29.68 -11.13 35.91
C ILE A 656 30.32 -11.60 34.60
N LEU A 657 30.67 -12.88 34.46
CA LEU A 657 31.30 -13.39 33.24
C LEU A 657 30.32 -13.40 32.06
N SER A 658 29.02 -13.41 32.34
CA SER A 658 27.95 -13.34 31.34
C SER A 658 27.66 -11.93 30.82
N TYR A 659 28.09 -10.87 31.51
CA TYR A 659 27.91 -9.49 31.07
C TYR A 659 29.02 -9.12 30.07
N GLN A 660 28.79 -9.42 28.80
CA GLN A 660 29.78 -9.31 27.74
C GLN A 660 30.32 -7.88 27.59
N GLU A 661 31.64 -7.78 27.47
CA GLU A 661 32.33 -6.56 27.04
C GLU A 661 32.49 -6.59 25.52
N TYR A 662 32.33 -5.44 24.88
CA TYR A 662 32.44 -5.31 23.44
C TYR A 662 33.57 -4.33 23.10
N ASP A 663 34.34 -4.58 22.05
CA ASP A 663 35.29 -3.58 21.55
C ASP A 663 34.57 -2.33 20.98
N SER A 664 33.32 -2.51 20.55
CA SER A 664 32.40 -1.47 20.07
C SER A 664 30.96 -1.91 20.33
N LEU A 665 30.04 -0.98 20.70
CA LEU A 665 28.63 -1.36 20.89
C LEU A 665 28.01 -1.94 19.63
N ASN A 666 28.52 -1.59 18.45
CA ASN A 666 28.06 -2.13 17.18
C ASN A 666 28.22 -3.66 17.07
N ASN A 667 29.03 -4.26 17.94
CA ASN A 667 29.17 -5.71 18.04
C ASN A 667 28.08 -6.35 18.92
N ASN A 668 27.22 -5.56 19.58
CA ASN A 668 26.04 -6.06 20.28
C ASN A 668 24.93 -6.35 19.26
N SER A 669 24.57 -7.62 19.11
CA SER A 669 23.51 -8.07 18.19
C SER A 669 22.13 -7.49 18.47
N GLN A 670 21.89 -6.99 19.68
CA GLN A 670 20.62 -6.37 20.08
C GLN A 670 20.62 -4.87 19.85
N LEU A 671 21.73 -4.25 19.44
CA LEU A 671 21.82 -2.81 19.21
C LEU A 671 21.09 -2.42 17.92
N GLN A 672 20.12 -1.51 18.02
CA GLN A 672 19.61 -0.74 16.89
C GLN A 672 20.28 0.64 16.80
N GLN A 673 20.35 1.37 17.93
CA GLN A 673 20.96 2.70 17.98
C GLN A 673 21.51 3.00 19.38
N PRO A 674 22.76 3.49 19.52
CA PRO A 674 23.32 3.85 20.82
C PRO A 674 22.62 5.09 21.39
N ILE A 675 22.34 5.11 22.70
CA ILE A 675 21.86 6.29 23.43
C ILE A 675 22.98 6.86 24.31
N ARG A 676 23.72 5.99 25.01
CA ARG A 676 24.87 6.38 25.82
C ARG A 676 25.87 5.25 25.92
N MET A 677 27.14 5.54 25.60
CA MET A 677 28.21 4.55 25.70
C MET A 677 29.62 5.17 25.66
N ASN A 678 30.51 4.80 26.59
CA ASN A 678 31.95 5.09 26.51
C ASN A 678 32.82 4.10 27.33
N PHE A 679 33.28 3.00 26.71
CA PHE A 679 34.14 2.00 27.38
C PHE A 679 35.51 2.54 27.85
N GLY A 680 36.01 3.62 27.26
CA GLY A 680 37.34 4.16 27.59
C GLY A 680 37.38 5.03 28.85
N ASN A 681 36.29 5.74 29.15
CA ASN A 681 36.24 6.75 30.23
C ASN A 681 35.13 6.51 31.27
N GLU A 682 34.15 5.65 31.00
CA GLU A 682 32.99 5.41 31.88
C GLU A 682 32.95 3.97 32.46
N SER A 683 34.12 3.32 32.60
CA SER A 683 34.28 2.04 33.28
C SER A 683 34.73 2.22 34.73
N PHE A 684 34.08 1.53 35.66
CA PHE A 684 34.30 1.70 37.10
C PHE A 684 34.86 0.44 37.75
N LEU A 685 36.03 0.54 38.38
CA LEU A 685 36.55 -0.53 39.23
C LEU A 685 35.73 -0.59 40.53
N LEU A 686 35.05 -1.71 40.74
CA LEU A 686 34.34 -2.01 41.97
C LEU A 686 35.28 -2.66 42.99
N ASN A 687 35.34 -2.07 44.18
CA ASN A 687 36.11 -2.53 45.33
C ASN A 687 35.30 -2.30 46.63
N THR A 688 35.92 -2.47 47.78
CA THR A 688 35.26 -2.37 49.10
C THR A 688 34.76 -0.99 49.49
N SER A 689 35.06 0.05 48.71
CA SER A 689 34.66 1.44 48.97
C SER A 689 33.83 2.06 47.83
N SER A 690 33.43 1.26 46.84
CA SER A 690 32.67 1.74 45.69
C SER A 690 31.23 2.11 46.05
N SER A 691 30.76 3.23 45.52
CA SER A 691 29.38 3.72 45.59
C SER A 691 29.20 4.70 44.43
N ILE A 692 28.64 4.25 43.31
CA ILE A 692 28.68 4.98 42.04
C ILE A 692 27.27 5.11 41.50
N ASP A 693 26.80 6.35 41.38
CA ASP A 693 25.50 6.67 40.77
C ASP A 693 25.68 7.14 39.33
N ARG A 694 24.87 6.60 38.42
CA ARG A 694 24.79 7.04 37.02
C ARG A 694 23.34 7.23 36.62
N GLU A 695 23.10 8.16 35.72
CA GLU A 695 21.76 8.49 35.22
C GLU A 695 21.82 8.65 33.70
N VAL A 696 20.87 8.01 33.01
CA VAL A 696 20.54 8.25 31.61
C VAL A 696 19.28 9.10 31.57
N SER A 697 19.34 10.18 30.80
CA SER A 697 18.33 11.23 30.70
C SER A 697 18.10 11.61 29.24
N ILE A 698 17.12 12.48 28.97
CA ILE A 698 16.87 12.99 27.61
C ILE A 698 18.09 13.72 26.99
N GLN A 699 19.03 14.23 27.82
CA GLN A 699 20.25 14.86 27.29
C GLN A 699 21.20 13.85 26.66
N ASP A 700 21.17 12.59 27.09
CA ASP A 700 21.96 11.52 26.48
C ASP A 700 21.45 11.25 25.05
N PHE A 701 20.13 11.27 24.82
CA PHE A 701 19.57 11.19 23.46
C PHE A 701 20.01 12.37 22.59
N ARG A 702 19.95 13.60 23.12
CA ARG A 702 20.36 14.80 22.38
C ARG A 702 21.86 14.82 22.07
N SER A 703 22.70 14.37 23.00
CA SER A 703 24.16 14.38 22.85
C SER A 703 24.70 13.24 21.99
N SER A 704 23.99 12.12 21.91
CA SER A 704 24.30 10.99 21.02
C SER A 704 23.64 11.09 19.65
N GLU A 705 22.79 12.10 19.42
CA GLU A 705 21.92 12.22 18.23
C GLU A 705 21.01 10.98 18.05
N ALA A 706 20.61 10.35 19.17
CA ALA A 706 19.69 9.23 19.16
C ALA A 706 18.25 9.70 18.95
N ASP A 707 17.46 8.90 18.23
CA ASP A 707 16.05 9.21 18.00
C ASP A 707 15.26 9.15 19.31
N THR A 708 14.31 10.05 19.48
CA THR A 708 13.38 10.06 20.62
C THR A 708 12.06 9.36 20.30
N VAL A 709 11.87 8.91 19.06
CA VAL A 709 10.68 8.19 18.60
C VAL A 709 11.12 6.99 17.78
N LYS A 710 10.54 5.82 18.05
CA LYS A 710 10.71 4.61 17.25
C LYS A 710 9.35 4.02 16.90
N GLU A 711 9.14 3.77 15.62
CA GLU A 711 8.05 2.92 15.16
C GLU A 711 8.53 1.47 15.18
N ILE A 712 7.71 0.61 15.76
CA ILE A 712 8.02 -0.80 15.92
C ILE A 712 7.14 -1.58 14.95
N GLY A 713 7.78 -2.00 13.87
CA GLY A 713 7.21 -2.95 12.95
C GLY A 713 7.08 -4.33 13.60
N ILE A 714 6.01 -5.04 13.28
CA ILE A 714 5.93 -6.47 13.58
C ILE A 714 6.63 -7.18 12.41
N ASP A 715 7.77 -7.81 12.65
CA ASP A 715 8.48 -8.56 11.60
C ASP A 715 7.80 -9.92 11.36
N PHE A 716 7.01 -10.01 10.28
CA PHE A 716 6.26 -11.20 9.91
C PHE A 716 7.12 -12.29 9.26
N LYS A 717 8.41 -12.05 8.96
CA LYS A 717 9.30 -13.09 8.40
C LYS A 717 9.47 -14.28 9.34
N ALA A 718 9.36 -14.05 10.65
CA ALA A 718 9.61 -15.06 11.68
C ALA A 718 8.35 -15.81 12.13
N GLN A 719 7.17 -15.57 11.52
CA GLN A 719 5.93 -16.21 11.92
C GLN A 719 5.12 -16.64 10.71
N ALA A 720 5.56 -17.74 10.08
CA ALA A 720 4.86 -18.44 9.01
C ALA A 720 3.43 -18.94 9.39
N ALA A 721 3.00 -18.76 10.65
CA ALA A 721 1.72 -19.19 11.19
C ALA A 721 0.59 -18.13 11.13
N ILE A 722 0.87 -16.90 10.67
CA ILE A 722 -0.14 -15.82 10.60
C ILE A 722 -0.82 -15.72 9.23
N SER A 723 -0.14 -16.11 8.14
CA SER A 723 -0.71 -16.07 6.80
C SER A 723 -1.34 -17.41 6.43
N LEU A 724 -2.65 -17.41 6.18
CA LEU A 724 -3.38 -18.58 5.70
C LEU A 724 -3.04 -18.89 4.23
N TYR A 725 -2.67 -17.86 3.47
CA TYR A 725 -2.28 -17.97 2.06
C TYR A 725 -0.79 -18.25 1.85
N GLN A 726 0.01 -18.38 2.92
CA GLN A 726 1.47 -18.43 2.83
C GLN A 726 1.95 -17.26 1.95
N ALA A 727 1.61 -16.05 2.33
CA ALA A 727 1.94 -14.82 1.61
C ALA A 727 3.14 -14.13 2.27
N ASP A 728 3.99 -13.50 1.45
CA ASP A 728 5.23 -12.87 1.92
C ASP A 728 5.02 -11.39 2.22
N TYR A 729 5.05 -10.96 3.49
CA TYR A 729 4.83 -9.55 3.86
C TYR A 729 6.12 -8.71 3.91
N THR A 730 7.21 -9.19 3.31
CA THR A 730 8.54 -8.58 3.44
C THR A 730 8.66 -7.21 2.78
N SER A 731 7.73 -6.88 1.89
CA SER A 731 7.68 -5.59 1.20
C SER A 731 6.97 -4.50 2.02
N THR A 732 6.23 -4.85 3.08
CA THR A 732 5.47 -3.88 3.88
C THR A 732 5.97 -3.82 5.31
N GLU A 733 6.58 -2.69 5.67
CA GLU A 733 6.87 -2.33 7.06
C GLU A 733 5.57 -1.92 7.76
N MET A 734 4.73 -2.90 8.15
CA MET A 734 3.58 -2.64 9.01
C MET A 734 4.03 -2.35 10.43
N SER A 735 3.56 -1.25 11.01
CA SER A 735 3.87 -0.83 12.38
C SER A 735 2.57 -0.54 13.12
N THR A 736 2.41 -1.15 14.29
CA THR A 736 1.22 -0.93 15.15
C THR A 736 1.57 -0.23 16.46
N HIS A 737 2.86 0.01 16.70
CA HIS A 737 3.38 0.59 17.92
C HIS A 737 4.33 1.74 17.60
N LYS A 738 4.12 2.87 18.23
CA LYS A 738 5.02 4.02 18.18
C LYS A 738 5.45 4.38 19.60
N VAL A 739 6.70 4.07 19.92
CA VAL A 739 7.31 4.39 21.22
C VAL A 739 7.95 5.77 21.14
N SER A 740 7.60 6.62 22.09
CA SER A 740 8.14 7.97 22.21
C SER A 740 8.75 8.16 23.60
N VAL A 741 9.99 8.66 23.62
CA VAL A 741 10.70 9.11 24.81
C VAL A 741 10.64 10.64 24.82
N ILE A 742 10.11 11.24 25.87
CA ILE A 742 10.01 12.70 25.98
C ILE A 742 10.86 13.23 27.16
N GLU A 743 10.71 14.50 27.55
CA GLU A 743 11.66 15.19 28.45
C GLU A 743 11.78 14.61 29.89
N GLY A 744 11.02 13.58 30.27
CA GLY A 744 10.96 13.03 31.63
C GLY A 744 11.76 11.74 31.92
N ILE A 745 12.36 11.06 30.93
CA ILE A 745 13.05 9.78 31.20
C ILE A 745 14.20 9.91 32.23
N SER A 746 14.15 9.10 33.29
CA SER A 746 15.20 8.97 34.29
C SER A 746 15.47 7.49 34.58
N LEU A 747 16.55 6.98 33.99
CA LEU A 747 17.09 5.65 34.27
C LEU A 747 18.33 5.81 35.13
N ARG A 748 18.27 5.38 36.38
CA ARG A 748 19.38 5.50 37.33
C ARG A 748 20.03 4.16 37.58
N THR A 749 21.31 4.16 37.90
CA THR A 749 22.06 2.98 38.29
C THR A 749 22.87 3.33 39.52
N HIS A 750 22.82 2.45 40.52
CA HIS A 750 23.69 2.45 41.67
C HIS A 750 24.59 1.20 41.66
N LEU A 751 25.91 1.39 41.69
CA LEU A 751 26.90 0.32 41.82
C LEU A 751 27.58 0.41 43.18
N GLY A 752 27.32 -0.58 44.03
CA GLY A 752 27.84 -0.64 45.40
C GLY A 752 29.25 -1.23 45.52
N ALA A 753 29.64 -1.45 46.78
CA ALA A 753 30.92 -2.06 47.13
C ALA A 753 30.86 -3.59 46.96
N VAL A 754 32.01 -4.19 46.66
CA VAL A 754 32.17 -5.65 46.58
C VAL A 754 33.05 -6.15 47.74
N ASN A 755 32.74 -7.36 48.23
CA ASN A 755 33.42 -7.99 49.33
C ASN A 755 34.80 -8.53 48.89
N SER A 756 35.88 -7.81 49.22
CA SER A 756 37.24 -8.38 49.21
C SER A 756 37.70 -8.91 50.58
N PHE A 757 36.89 -8.75 51.63
CA PHE A 757 37.24 -9.05 53.03
C PHE A 757 36.78 -10.41 53.57
N GLN A 758 36.03 -11.23 52.82
CA GLN A 758 35.69 -12.61 53.21
C GLN A 758 36.84 -13.61 52.95
N GLY A 759 38.04 -13.13 52.58
CA GLY A 759 39.22 -13.98 52.35
C GLY A 759 39.29 -14.64 50.96
N TYR A 760 38.42 -14.25 50.02
CA TYR A 760 38.35 -14.81 48.66
C TYR A 760 39.50 -14.38 47.73
N GLY A 761 40.31 -13.39 48.12
CA GLY A 761 41.38 -12.83 47.31
C GLY A 761 40.97 -11.57 46.54
N GLU A 762 41.62 -11.30 45.41
CA GLU A 762 41.32 -10.14 44.55
C GLU A 762 40.03 -10.37 43.75
N THR A 763 38.90 -9.92 44.29
CA THR A 763 37.54 -10.08 43.74
C THR A 763 36.97 -8.84 43.03
N GLY A 764 37.72 -7.73 43.00
CA GLY A 764 37.29 -6.52 42.29
C GLY A 764 37.09 -6.76 40.79
N TYR A 765 36.21 -5.99 40.15
CA TYR A 765 35.95 -6.04 38.70
C TYR A 765 35.49 -4.70 38.16
N HIS A 766 35.67 -4.48 36.86
CA HIS A 766 35.20 -3.30 36.16
C HIS A 766 33.75 -3.46 35.73
N VAL A 767 32.97 -2.39 35.81
CA VAL A 767 31.60 -2.31 35.28
C VAL A 767 31.43 -1.06 34.43
N THR A 768 30.86 -1.21 33.24
CA THR A 768 30.48 -0.11 32.36
C THR A 768 28.96 -0.15 32.11
N PRO A 769 28.17 0.79 32.65
CA PRO A 769 26.76 0.95 32.28
C PRO A 769 26.64 1.59 30.90
N TYR A 770 25.66 1.16 30.10
CA TYR A 770 25.36 1.75 28.79
C TYR A 770 23.87 1.62 28.46
N ALA A 771 23.38 2.48 27.56
CA ALA A 771 21.99 2.48 27.13
C ALA A 771 21.86 2.58 25.61
N TYR A 772 20.82 1.94 25.07
CA TYR A 772 20.58 1.86 23.63
C TYR A 772 19.12 1.56 23.28
N TRP A 773 18.74 1.89 22.06
CA TRP A 773 17.56 1.33 21.41
C TRP A 773 17.86 -0.11 20.99
N GLY A 774 17.08 -1.06 21.51
CA GLY A 774 17.16 -2.46 21.13
C GLY A 774 16.54 -2.72 19.76
N THR A 775 16.90 -3.81 19.09
CA THR A 775 16.23 -4.27 17.86
C THR A 775 14.74 -4.57 18.04
N SER A 776 14.29 -4.78 19.28
CA SER A 776 12.87 -4.85 19.63
C SER A 776 12.16 -3.49 19.67
N GLY A 777 12.87 -2.38 19.48
CA GLY A 777 12.33 -1.01 19.66
C GLY A 777 12.18 -0.58 21.12
N ALA A 778 12.77 -1.32 22.07
CA ALA A 778 12.78 -0.95 23.49
C ALA A 778 13.97 -0.05 23.85
N VAL A 779 13.80 0.83 24.83
CA VAL A 779 14.93 1.48 25.50
C VAL A 779 15.56 0.49 26.48
N VAL A 780 16.82 0.16 26.29
CA VAL A 780 17.53 -0.84 27.11
C VAL A 780 18.62 -0.17 27.92
N MET A 781 18.62 -0.40 29.24
CA MET A 781 19.74 -0.11 30.14
C MET A 781 20.47 -1.41 30.46
N ASN A 782 21.75 -1.49 30.10
CA ASN A 782 22.55 -2.71 30.20
C ASN A 782 23.96 -2.42 30.72
N PHE A 783 24.74 -3.47 30.95
CA PHE A 783 26.04 -3.42 31.58
C PHE A 783 27.04 -4.34 30.89
N ALA A 784 28.30 -3.94 30.89
CA ALA A 784 29.44 -4.81 30.61
C ALA A 784 30.24 -4.94 31.89
N ALA A 785 30.72 -6.14 32.19
CA ALA A 785 31.64 -6.36 33.31
C ALA A 785 32.98 -6.90 32.80
N SER A 786 34.07 -6.65 33.52
CA SER A 786 35.37 -7.19 33.14
C SER A 786 36.19 -7.54 34.40
N PRO A 787 36.50 -8.83 34.64
CA PRO A 787 37.37 -9.21 35.74
C PRO A 787 38.83 -8.86 35.45
N PRO A 788 39.61 -8.35 36.42
CA PRO A 788 41.03 -8.13 36.25
C PRO A 788 41.78 -9.46 36.13
N ILE A 789 42.67 -9.52 35.15
CA ILE A 789 43.59 -10.64 34.91
C ILE A 789 44.99 -10.16 35.31
N ALA A 790 45.66 -10.90 36.19
CA ALA A 790 47.01 -10.55 36.61
C ALA A 790 47.99 -10.64 35.42
N LEU A 791 48.89 -9.67 35.33
CA LEU A 791 49.97 -9.66 34.34
C LEU A 791 50.90 -10.88 34.53
N LEU A 792 51.62 -11.26 33.48
CA LEU A 792 52.56 -12.38 33.50
C LEU A 792 53.57 -12.22 34.65
N GLY A 793 53.57 -13.17 35.60
CA GLY A 793 54.41 -13.16 36.80
C GLY A 793 53.76 -12.57 38.06
N GLY A 794 52.54 -12.05 37.97
CA GLY A 794 51.71 -11.64 39.11
C GLY A 794 51.03 -12.83 39.82
N LEU A 795 50.44 -12.57 40.98
CA LEU A 795 49.61 -13.57 41.68
C LEU A 795 48.25 -13.69 40.98
N PRO A 796 47.72 -14.90 40.74
CA PRO A 796 46.41 -15.07 40.12
C PRO A 796 45.29 -14.43 40.94
N THR A 797 44.41 -13.66 40.27
CA THR A 797 43.20 -13.09 40.88
C THR A 797 42.19 -14.18 41.23
N PHE A 798 41.13 -13.86 42.02
CA PHE A 798 40.04 -14.80 42.30
C PHE A 798 39.48 -15.40 40.99
N TRP A 799 39.29 -14.53 39.99
CA TRP A 799 38.77 -14.91 38.67
C TRP A 799 39.68 -15.90 37.94
N GLN A 800 40.99 -15.69 37.96
CA GLN A 800 41.93 -16.63 37.34
C GLN A 800 42.00 -17.96 38.08
N GLN A 801 41.89 -17.95 39.41
CA GLN A 801 41.92 -19.18 40.22
C GLN A 801 40.68 -20.05 39.99
N LYS A 802 39.50 -19.43 39.86
CA LYS A 802 38.22 -20.13 39.71
C LYS A 802 37.83 -20.40 38.25
N TYR A 803 38.08 -19.45 37.36
CA TYR A 803 37.62 -19.49 35.96
C TYR A 803 38.73 -19.54 34.91
N GLY A 804 40.00 -19.59 35.33
CA GLY A 804 41.16 -19.62 34.43
C GLY A 804 41.74 -21.01 34.15
N THR A 805 41.13 -22.08 34.68
CA THR A 805 41.67 -23.45 34.59
C THR A 805 40.99 -24.29 33.51
N TYR A 806 39.66 -24.21 33.41
CA TYR A 806 38.83 -24.98 32.48
C TYR A 806 37.83 -24.07 31.76
N SER A 807 37.27 -24.53 30.63
CA SER A 807 36.16 -23.84 29.97
C SER A 807 34.82 -24.09 30.67
N ASP A 808 33.78 -23.32 30.36
CA ASP A 808 32.44 -23.48 30.97
C ASP A 808 31.35 -23.32 29.91
N PRO A 809 31.24 -24.28 28.97
CA PRO A 809 30.13 -24.30 28.02
C PRO A 809 28.81 -24.40 28.79
N THR A 810 27.84 -23.52 28.52
CA THR A 810 26.72 -23.37 29.45
C THR A 810 25.48 -22.76 28.80
N PHE A 811 24.33 -22.98 29.43
CA PHE A 811 23.09 -22.23 29.21
C PHE A 811 22.89 -21.18 30.30
N ILE A 812 22.19 -20.08 30.00
CA ILE A 812 21.64 -19.22 31.04
C ILE A 812 20.52 -19.97 31.74
N LEU A 813 20.76 -20.31 33.01
CA LEU A 813 19.80 -20.96 33.90
C LEU A 813 19.45 -20.00 35.05
N PRO A 814 18.35 -19.22 34.95
CA PRO A 814 18.04 -18.18 35.93
C PRO A 814 17.76 -18.71 37.35
N TRP A 815 17.34 -19.97 37.47
CA TRP A 815 16.94 -20.59 38.73
C TRP A 815 17.96 -21.59 39.29
N ILE A 816 19.08 -21.85 38.61
CA ILE A 816 20.01 -22.93 38.96
C ILE A 816 20.58 -22.80 40.37
N LEU A 817 20.81 -21.58 40.85
CA LEU A 817 21.34 -21.28 42.19
C LEU A 817 20.32 -20.55 43.09
N ASP A 818 19.04 -20.50 42.72
CA ASP A 818 18.03 -19.78 43.50
C ASP A 818 17.93 -20.30 44.96
N PRO A 819 17.90 -21.63 45.21
CA PRO A 819 17.92 -22.17 46.58
C PRO A 819 19.16 -21.79 47.38
N GLU A 820 20.34 -21.78 46.75
CA GLU A 820 21.60 -21.35 47.32
C GLU A 820 21.66 -19.85 47.65
N LYS A 821 20.90 -19.03 46.91
CA LYS A 821 20.73 -17.60 47.16
C LYS A 821 19.70 -17.28 48.25
N GLY A 822 18.91 -18.29 48.67
CA GLY A 822 17.85 -18.16 49.67
C GLY A 822 16.43 -18.05 49.10
N PHE A 823 16.25 -18.27 47.80
CA PHE A 823 14.94 -18.26 47.14
C PHE A 823 14.33 -19.67 47.07
N GLY A 824 13.01 -19.76 47.21
CA GLY A 824 12.29 -21.03 47.06
C GLY A 824 12.07 -21.41 45.60
N ILE A 825 12.22 -22.69 45.27
CA ILE A 825 11.78 -23.27 43.99
C ILE A 825 10.66 -24.29 44.23
N SER A 826 9.67 -24.33 43.34
CA SER A 826 8.51 -25.22 43.46
C SER A 826 8.82 -26.68 43.10
N GLU A 827 9.76 -26.90 42.19
CA GLU A 827 10.21 -28.22 41.73
C GLU A 827 11.67 -28.15 41.27
N GLU A 828 12.41 -29.25 41.41
CA GLU A 828 13.84 -29.30 41.06
C GLU A 828 14.09 -29.06 39.56
N ALA A 829 13.14 -29.48 38.70
CA ALA A 829 13.21 -29.23 37.27
C ALA A 829 13.31 -27.72 36.94
N LYS A 830 12.76 -26.83 37.77
CA LYS A 830 12.80 -25.38 37.55
C LYS A 830 14.23 -24.85 37.43
N ARG A 831 15.21 -25.51 38.07
CA ARG A 831 16.63 -25.15 37.99
C ARG A 831 17.21 -25.22 36.57
N TYR A 832 16.66 -26.10 35.73
CA TYR A 832 17.12 -26.34 34.35
C TYR A 832 16.27 -25.60 33.32
N GLN A 833 15.30 -24.79 33.73
CA GLN A 833 14.52 -24.02 32.77
C GLN A 833 15.38 -22.89 32.19
N THR A 834 15.41 -22.77 30.86
CA THR A 834 16.19 -21.76 30.14
C THR A 834 15.34 -20.98 29.13
N LYS A 835 15.88 -19.86 28.68
CA LYS A 835 15.39 -19.10 27.52
C LYS A 835 16.36 -19.14 26.34
N ASP A 836 17.47 -19.85 26.46
CA ASP A 836 18.47 -20.02 25.39
C ASP A 836 18.04 -21.08 24.34
N ILE A 837 16.88 -21.72 24.51
CA ILE A 837 16.27 -22.66 23.54
C ILE A 837 15.05 -21.98 22.92
N ILE A 838 15.08 -21.81 21.59
CA ILE A 838 14.10 -21.07 20.80
C ILE A 838 13.47 -22.01 19.78
N PHE A 839 12.16 -21.86 19.57
CA PHE A 839 11.37 -22.69 18.65
C PHE A 839 10.80 -21.83 17.53
N ASP A 840 10.94 -22.29 16.29
CA ASP A 840 10.36 -21.66 15.10
C ASP A 840 9.73 -22.72 14.18
N PRO A 841 8.41 -22.66 13.88
CA PRO A 841 7.44 -21.67 14.38
C PRO A 841 7.15 -21.84 15.88
N VAL A 842 6.61 -20.80 16.52
CA VAL A 842 6.31 -20.78 17.96
C VAL A 842 5.21 -21.79 18.35
N ASP A 843 4.23 -21.99 17.46
CA ASP A 843 3.11 -22.93 17.66
C ASP A 843 3.06 -23.98 16.52
N PRO A 844 4.01 -24.94 16.47
CA PRO A 844 4.09 -25.93 15.40
C PRO A 844 3.00 -26.99 15.55
N LEU A 845 2.38 -27.40 14.44
CA LEU A 845 1.44 -28.51 14.38
C LEU A 845 2.16 -29.83 14.03
N PRO A 846 1.61 -31.00 14.41
CA PRO A 846 2.17 -32.29 14.01
C PRO A 846 2.32 -32.39 12.48
N GLY A 847 3.54 -32.69 12.03
CA GLY A 847 3.91 -32.71 10.61
C GLY A 847 4.64 -31.47 10.12
N ASP A 848 4.61 -30.36 10.86
CA ASP A 848 5.38 -29.16 10.54
C ASP A 848 6.88 -29.40 10.73
N THR A 849 7.69 -28.62 10.01
CA THR A 849 9.13 -28.57 10.27
C THR A 849 9.39 -27.55 11.38
N LEU A 850 9.95 -28.03 12.49
CA LEU A 850 10.33 -27.22 13.64
C LEU A 850 11.85 -27.01 13.63
N THR A 851 12.28 -25.76 13.65
CA THR A 851 13.67 -25.36 13.90
C THR A 851 13.82 -25.05 15.39
N ILE A 852 14.74 -25.75 16.04
CA ILE A 852 15.14 -25.50 17.42
C ILE A 852 16.51 -24.84 17.39
N THR A 853 16.62 -23.63 17.93
CA THR A 853 17.88 -22.92 18.10
C THR A 853 18.30 -23.00 19.56
N ALA A 854 19.48 -23.56 19.83
CA ALA A 854 20.08 -23.54 21.16
C ALA A 854 21.28 -22.60 21.18
N ARG A 855 21.25 -21.62 22.09
CA ARG A 855 22.31 -20.66 22.32
C ARG A 855 23.28 -21.18 23.36
N VAL A 856 24.47 -21.55 22.91
CA VAL A 856 25.54 -22.10 23.75
C VAL A 856 26.51 -20.99 24.14
N ARG A 857 26.85 -20.88 25.42
CA ARG A 857 27.72 -19.81 25.96
C ARG A 857 28.98 -20.41 26.56
N ASN A 858 29.96 -19.57 26.89
CA ASN A 858 31.16 -19.99 27.62
C ASN A 858 31.47 -19.00 28.76
N PHE A 859 31.10 -19.31 30.01
CA PHE A 859 31.32 -18.43 31.17
C PHE A 859 32.66 -18.70 31.87
N SER A 860 33.74 -18.77 31.10
CA SER A 860 35.11 -18.93 31.60
C SER A 860 36.08 -17.87 31.05
N LEU A 861 37.34 -17.91 31.50
CA LEU A 861 38.43 -17.08 30.96
C LEU A 861 39.21 -17.79 29.84
N LEU A 862 38.81 -19.00 29.43
CA LEU A 862 39.46 -19.80 28.40
C LEU A 862 38.49 -20.09 27.24
N PRO A 863 38.95 -20.16 25.99
CA PRO A 863 38.12 -20.69 24.92
C PRO A 863 37.78 -22.16 25.20
N THR A 864 36.65 -22.65 24.69
CA THR A 864 36.41 -24.09 24.68
C THR A 864 37.52 -24.80 23.87
N PRO A 865 37.94 -26.03 24.23
CA PRO A 865 39.03 -26.69 23.53
C PRO A 865 38.63 -27.21 22.13
N ALA A 866 37.33 -27.35 21.88
CA ALA A 866 36.72 -27.86 20.67
C ALA A 866 35.32 -27.24 20.46
N PRO A 867 34.69 -27.44 19.29
CA PRO A 867 33.26 -27.21 19.13
C PRO A 867 32.44 -27.93 20.20
N VAL A 868 31.37 -27.28 20.68
CA VAL A 868 30.48 -27.86 21.70
C VAL A 868 29.34 -28.59 21.00
N SER A 869 29.15 -29.87 21.31
CA SER A 869 28.02 -30.64 20.79
C SER A 869 26.77 -30.42 21.63
N VAL A 870 25.61 -30.34 20.98
CA VAL A 870 24.29 -30.24 21.62
C VAL A 870 23.43 -31.40 21.17
N THR A 871 22.84 -32.13 22.11
CA THR A 871 21.92 -33.24 21.86
C THR A 871 20.55 -32.90 22.43
N PHE A 872 19.49 -33.12 21.64
CA PHE A 872 18.11 -32.78 22.03
C PHE A 872 17.32 -34.02 22.44
N PHE A 873 16.48 -33.89 23.47
CA PHE A 873 15.65 -34.96 24.03
C PHE A 873 14.20 -34.49 24.24
N VAL A 874 13.25 -35.41 24.06
CA VAL A 874 11.91 -35.26 24.65
C VAL A 874 11.96 -35.82 26.06
N ASP A 875 11.54 -35.00 27.03
CA ASP A 875 11.64 -35.25 28.47
C ASP A 875 13.09 -35.34 28.99
N ASP A 876 13.23 -35.40 30.32
CA ASP A 876 14.54 -35.31 30.99
C ASP A 876 15.41 -36.54 30.69
N PRO A 877 16.59 -36.38 30.06
CA PRO A 877 17.48 -37.50 29.72
C PRO A 877 17.95 -38.29 30.95
N ASP A 878 18.09 -37.66 32.12
CA ASP A 878 18.48 -38.35 33.36
C ASP A 878 17.35 -39.22 33.94
N SER A 879 16.12 -38.98 33.47
CA SER A 879 14.91 -39.68 33.89
C SER A 879 14.33 -40.58 32.78
N GLY A 880 15.13 -40.91 31.75
CA GLY A 880 14.74 -41.79 30.65
C GLY A 880 14.16 -41.10 29.42
N GLY A 881 14.44 -39.80 29.24
CA GLY A 881 14.09 -39.03 28.05
C GLY A 881 14.62 -39.65 26.75
N VAL A 882 13.92 -39.39 25.65
CA VAL A 882 14.19 -40.01 24.34
C VAL A 882 14.88 -39.01 23.41
N PRO A 883 16.02 -39.36 22.77
CA PRO A 883 16.69 -38.44 21.86
C PRO A 883 15.83 -38.12 20.64
N LEU A 884 15.79 -36.84 20.26
CA LEU A 884 15.16 -36.40 19.02
C LEU A 884 16.09 -36.70 17.83
N ILE A 885 15.49 -37.15 16.72
CA ILE A 885 16.21 -37.37 15.46
C ILE A 885 15.83 -36.25 14.49
N GLY A 886 16.82 -35.48 14.07
CA GLY A 886 16.64 -34.38 13.14
C GLY A 886 16.42 -34.87 11.71
N LEU A 887 16.06 -33.96 10.80
CA LEU A 887 15.82 -34.26 9.38
C LEU A 887 17.03 -34.90 8.69
N ASN A 888 18.24 -34.65 9.19
CA ASN A 888 19.49 -35.23 8.69
C ASN A 888 19.81 -36.62 9.26
N GLY A 889 18.92 -37.20 10.08
CA GLY A 889 19.11 -38.52 10.69
C GLY A 889 20.09 -38.54 11.88
N THR A 890 20.56 -37.38 12.34
CA THR A 890 21.40 -37.24 13.54
C THR A 890 20.59 -36.74 14.73
N ASN A 891 21.06 -37.03 15.94
CA ASN A 891 20.46 -36.53 17.19
C ASN A 891 21.27 -35.40 17.84
N ASN A 892 22.41 -35.04 17.25
CA ASN A 892 23.27 -33.97 17.72
C ASN A 892 23.61 -32.96 16.61
N VAL A 893 23.92 -31.75 17.05
CA VAL A 893 24.50 -30.66 16.27
C VAL A 893 25.69 -30.10 17.05
N SER A 894 26.52 -29.28 16.43
CA SER A 894 27.68 -28.70 17.11
C SER A 894 27.91 -27.28 16.64
N THR A 895 28.54 -26.48 17.49
CA THR A 895 28.97 -25.13 17.09
C THR A 895 29.94 -25.21 15.91
N SER A 896 30.04 -24.14 15.12
CA SER A 896 30.94 -24.09 13.95
C SER A 896 32.43 -24.13 14.32
N GLY A 897 32.74 -23.81 15.58
CA GLY A 897 34.09 -23.78 16.13
C GLY A 897 34.07 -23.68 17.66
N PRO A 898 35.26 -23.61 18.29
CA PRO A 898 35.41 -23.26 19.69
C PRO A 898 34.74 -21.92 20.06
N ILE A 899 34.13 -21.85 21.23
CA ILE A 899 33.53 -20.63 21.77
C ILE A 899 34.59 -19.89 22.58
N GLN A 900 34.87 -18.64 22.22
CA GLN A 900 35.85 -17.80 22.92
C GLN A 900 35.41 -17.50 24.37
N PRO A 901 36.34 -17.08 25.26
CA PRO A 901 35.98 -16.70 26.62
C PRO A 901 34.84 -15.68 26.63
N ARG A 902 33.80 -15.94 27.44
CA ARG A 902 32.67 -15.02 27.66
C ARG A 902 31.87 -14.69 26.39
N GLN A 903 31.97 -15.52 25.36
CA GLN A 903 31.19 -15.41 24.13
C GLN A 903 30.13 -16.51 24.03
N ARG A 904 29.36 -16.47 22.93
CA ARG A 904 28.28 -17.42 22.62
C ARG A 904 28.31 -17.87 21.17
N ALA A 905 27.64 -18.97 20.88
CA ALA A 905 27.37 -19.47 19.54
C ALA A 905 25.99 -20.13 19.51
N ASP A 906 25.22 -19.91 18.44
CA ASP A 906 23.92 -20.53 18.24
C ASP A 906 24.11 -21.82 17.40
N VAL A 907 23.35 -22.86 17.71
CA VAL A 907 23.23 -24.09 16.90
C VAL A 907 21.78 -24.32 16.52
N GLU A 908 21.54 -24.79 15.31
CA GLU A 908 20.20 -25.04 14.79
C GLU A 908 19.97 -26.53 14.56
N PHE A 909 18.82 -27.03 15.01
CA PHE A 909 18.37 -28.40 14.86
C PHE A 909 16.97 -28.43 14.27
N GLN A 910 16.83 -29.02 13.09
CA GLN A 910 15.54 -29.13 12.42
C GLN A 910 14.98 -30.54 12.54
N LEU A 911 13.71 -30.65 12.90
CA LEU A 911 12.96 -31.91 12.94
C LEU A 911 11.56 -31.74 12.33
N MET A 912 10.98 -32.85 11.88
CA MET A 912 9.54 -32.91 11.63
C MET A 912 8.83 -33.24 12.94
N LEU A 913 7.88 -32.40 13.36
CA LEU A 913 7.23 -32.57 14.65
C LEU A 913 6.39 -33.88 14.64
N PRO A 914 6.72 -34.86 15.52
CA PRO A 914 6.04 -36.15 15.51
C PRO A 914 4.62 -36.03 16.09
N ALA A 915 3.69 -36.83 15.54
CA ALA A 915 2.35 -36.94 16.09
C ALA A 915 2.37 -37.67 17.45
N GLY A 916 1.54 -37.21 18.39
CA GLY A 916 1.34 -37.89 19.69
C GLY A 916 2.20 -37.38 20.86
N LEU A 917 2.90 -36.24 20.70
CA LEU A 917 3.49 -35.53 21.84
C LEU A 917 2.39 -35.01 22.79
N PRO A 918 2.66 -34.94 24.11
CA PRO A 918 1.75 -34.28 25.04
C PRO A 918 1.59 -32.80 24.70
N SER A 919 0.53 -32.15 25.20
CA SER A 919 0.23 -30.74 24.88
C SER A 919 1.30 -29.73 25.31
N TYR A 920 2.19 -30.12 26.23
CA TYR A 920 3.30 -29.28 26.70
C TYR A 920 4.55 -30.17 26.91
N PRO A 921 5.19 -30.66 25.83
CA PRO A 921 6.37 -31.49 25.96
C PRO A 921 7.55 -30.62 26.41
N ARG A 922 8.41 -31.16 27.29
CA ARG A 922 9.67 -30.49 27.64
C ARG A 922 10.76 -30.98 26.69
N ILE A 923 11.39 -30.07 25.96
CA ILE A 923 12.49 -30.41 25.07
C ILE A 923 13.80 -30.01 25.74
N TYR A 924 14.57 -31.01 26.16
CA TYR A 924 15.86 -30.79 26.79
C TYR A 924 16.96 -30.67 25.75
N ALA A 925 17.88 -29.75 25.96
CA ALA A 925 19.17 -29.69 25.28
C ALA A 925 20.29 -30.00 26.28
N VAL A 926 21.22 -30.88 25.87
CA VAL A 926 22.39 -31.26 26.67
C VAL A 926 23.67 -30.90 25.91
N LEU A 927 24.48 -30.04 26.50
CA LEU A 927 25.81 -29.67 26.04
C LEU A 927 26.81 -30.77 26.41
N ASP A 928 27.72 -31.06 25.48
CA ASP A 928 28.81 -32.02 25.65
C ASP A 928 28.39 -33.34 26.33
N GLN A 929 27.27 -33.92 25.90
CA GLN A 929 26.78 -35.18 26.47
C GLN A 929 27.84 -36.31 26.55
N PRO A 930 28.80 -36.44 25.61
CA PRO A 930 29.87 -37.42 25.72
C PRO A 930 30.92 -37.14 26.81
N ASP A 931 30.86 -36.00 27.51
CA ASP A 931 31.77 -35.57 28.58
C ASP A 931 33.24 -35.50 28.10
N ILE A 932 33.46 -34.82 26.97
CA ILE A 932 34.77 -34.68 26.31
C ILE A 932 35.53 -33.45 26.79
N ILE A 933 34.80 -32.36 27.04
CA ILE A 933 35.33 -31.08 27.52
C ILE A 933 35.43 -31.17 29.03
N GLN A 934 36.62 -30.86 29.57
CA GLN A 934 36.76 -30.68 31.00
C GLN A 934 36.27 -29.28 31.38
N GLU A 935 35.34 -29.22 32.32
CA GLU A 935 34.56 -28.02 32.60
C GLU A 935 34.70 -27.51 34.03
N ILE A 936 34.38 -26.23 34.22
CA ILE A 936 34.29 -25.62 35.55
C ILE A 936 33.04 -26.16 36.28
N HIS A 937 31.90 -26.14 35.59
CA HIS A 937 30.62 -26.62 36.07
C HIS A 937 30.06 -27.58 35.02
N SER A 938 29.55 -28.74 35.46
CA SER A 938 28.84 -29.67 34.58
C SER A 938 27.32 -29.65 34.80
N VAL A 939 26.87 -28.99 35.88
CA VAL A 939 25.44 -28.91 36.27
C VAL A 939 24.64 -27.90 35.45
N ASN A 940 25.32 -27.06 34.67
CA ASN A 940 24.76 -26.00 33.83
C ASN A 940 24.73 -26.40 32.32
N ASN A 941 25.10 -27.64 31.99
CA ASN A 941 25.10 -28.18 30.62
C ASN A 941 23.74 -28.67 30.14
N LYS A 942 22.70 -28.64 30.99
CA LYS A 942 21.37 -29.14 30.67
C LYS A 942 20.33 -28.03 30.84
N GLY A 943 19.54 -27.78 29.79
CA GLY A 943 18.45 -26.80 29.79
C GLY A 943 17.19 -27.33 29.08
N PHE A 944 16.01 -26.78 29.39
CA PHE A 944 14.76 -27.00 28.64
C PHE A 944 13.84 -25.77 28.62
#